data_AF-A0A511ZDU7-F1
#
_entry.id   AF-A0A511ZDU7-F1
#
_cell.length_a   1.000
_cell.length_b   1.000
_cell.length_c   1.000
_cell.angle_alpha   90.00
_cell.angle_beta   90.00
_cell.angle_gamma   90.00
#
_symmetry.space_group_name_H-M   'P 1'
#
loop_
_entity.id
_entity.type
_entity.pdbx_description
1 polymer ?
#
loop_
_entity_poly.entity_id
_entity_poly.type
_entity_poly.pdbx_seq_one_letter_code
_entity_poly.pdbx_strand_id
1 'polypeptide(L)'
;MRIKLKIKHLTWMLAVFLIILPACMIFLLPQAELWIAKQKIENGEPDANVKLLEVLDKKITKQQRYDAVQTYMVDPADSSLYDINISPSGSGYTSTDGMYSKFSWDEKLPYLQDYIENGPLHSEYPYAVKNLAFYYQQHGEPGISEEIYAQGLKRLEQNGDPFLLQELQLFSLEASVQLHDSLGAENLLKELKEYADPSNMDLQIQIAKAEVEMQIQQGQIELAASVVGQILTDIEKSDGDITLTDSVLYEKLQALNNRLEYALLTDEPLKKVTGRVSYVDGTPIPGAGVFLRDTAFANYSIFSNEENHTETNENGEFTFDQVLPGNYEVTAGLSMEMVDGYMIPFEAGEILSIDGSKDEVYDITLEPVINLVQPVNETVIQEDHFDLEWEPVKDASYYLLEFTIEKEGASYSVKLDNRITSHKTTIELEDLYALSTNFILNEQDTKENFFEPASLLGFSNPEGTYSWGVSAYDSQGQLISSSGGYRLSEENINNIPMIRLQNRKLTNADELLLDGKLKEALQEYKANVKKDDSDLHSLHMITAMIGLESDGTWENRTELALPYYIMLAEQTENAAYVWEILDYYLYQRDWDNYNHWFQQYTNWTNNGLDGYAASSHASALLFQGKIEQARTFFQNAAADSDWNDANLENWFVLELLDRKSMEEVADLAMQYPSQYAASFYTDWSIILHNMNEESKNVDNYQEELQHVLSLYIAGDVPALNTWIESTDLEALKVFIQQLKEMNF
;
A
#
# COMPACT_ATOMS: atom_id res chain seq x y z
N MET A 1 66.63 19.26 23.15
CA MET A 1 66.49 18.58 24.47
C MET A 1 67.09 17.17 24.34
N ARG A 2 68.08 16.78 25.14
CA ARG A 2 68.70 15.43 25.07
C ARG A 2 68.15 14.58 26.23
N ILE A 3 67.27 13.62 25.94
CA ILE A 3 66.71 12.73 26.96
C ILE A 3 67.75 11.63 27.25
N LYS A 4 68.25 11.57 28.48
CA LYS A 4 69.16 10.51 28.95
C LYS A 4 68.34 9.41 29.61
N LEU A 5 68.11 8.31 28.90
CA LEU A 5 67.34 7.17 29.41
C LEU A 5 68.27 6.15 30.08
N LYS A 6 68.02 5.79 31.35
CA LYS A 6 68.79 4.74 32.05
C LYS A 6 68.37 3.36 31.53
N ILE A 7 69.32 2.42 31.40
CA ILE A 7 69.07 1.04 30.89
C ILE A 7 67.87 0.38 31.58
N LYS A 8 67.72 0.54 32.90
CA LYS A 8 66.56 0.01 33.65
C LYS A 8 65.20 0.45 33.08
N HIS A 9 65.08 1.68 32.59
CA HIS A 9 63.83 2.18 31.99
C HIS A 9 63.56 1.54 30.63
N LEU A 10 64.61 1.19 29.88
CA LEU A 10 64.47 0.44 28.63
C LEU A 10 63.98 -0.99 28.90
N THR A 11 64.52 -1.65 29.93
CA THR A 11 64.06 -3.00 30.33
C THR A 11 62.61 -2.98 30.81
N TRP A 12 62.22 -1.97 31.59
CA TRP A 12 60.82 -1.79 32.01
C TRP A 12 59.89 -1.51 30.83
N MET A 13 60.27 -0.65 29.88
CA MET A 13 59.46 -0.40 28.68
C MET A 13 59.31 -1.65 27.82
N LEU A 14 60.36 -2.44 27.63
CA LEU A 14 60.28 -3.70 26.89
C LEU A 14 59.37 -4.72 27.59
N ALA A 15 59.48 -4.86 28.92
CA ALA A 15 58.61 -5.75 29.69
C ALA A 15 57.14 -5.31 29.63
N VAL A 16 56.87 -4.00 29.77
CA VAL A 16 55.53 -3.44 29.62
C VAL A 16 55.02 -3.66 28.20
N PHE A 17 55.83 -3.44 27.17
CA PHE A 17 55.44 -3.69 25.78
C PHE A 17 55.13 -5.17 25.52
N LEU A 18 55.93 -6.10 26.06
CA LEU A 18 55.69 -7.54 25.95
C LEU A 18 54.45 -8.03 26.70
N ILE A 19 53.94 -7.26 27.67
CA ILE A 19 52.68 -7.55 28.37
C ILE A 19 51.49 -6.88 27.65
N ILE A 20 51.67 -5.63 27.23
CA ILE A 20 50.64 -4.86 26.54
C ILE A 20 50.33 -5.47 25.17
N LEU A 21 51.33 -5.88 24.40
CA LEU A 21 51.09 -6.39 23.04
C LEU A 21 50.18 -7.64 23.02
N PRO A 22 50.42 -8.70 23.83
CA PRO A 22 49.48 -9.83 23.93
C PRO A 22 48.13 -9.41 24.51
N ALA A 23 48.10 -8.51 25.50
CA ALA A 23 46.84 -8.01 26.05
C ALA A 23 46.02 -7.28 24.98
N CYS A 24 46.64 -6.42 24.16
CA CYS A 24 45.99 -5.77 23.03
C CYS A 24 45.51 -6.79 21.99
N MET A 25 46.31 -7.82 21.67
CA MET A 25 45.89 -8.89 20.76
C MET A 25 44.71 -9.71 21.31
N ILE A 26 44.61 -9.88 22.62
CA ILE A 26 43.54 -10.66 23.26
C ILE A 26 42.27 -9.83 23.46
N PHE A 27 42.39 -8.54 23.78
CA PHE A 27 41.25 -7.70 24.17
C PHE A 27 40.82 -6.68 23.12
N LEU A 28 41.75 -6.05 22.39
CA LEU A 28 41.42 -4.99 21.43
C LEU A 28 41.19 -5.54 20.02
N LEU A 29 41.97 -6.53 19.60
CA LEU A 29 41.85 -7.09 18.24
C LEU A 29 40.45 -7.68 17.98
N PRO A 30 39.86 -8.51 18.88
CA PRO A 30 38.51 -9.04 18.64
C PRO A 30 37.44 -7.93 18.61
N GLN A 31 37.63 -6.84 19.37
CA GLN A 31 36.72 -5.69 19.34
C GLN A 31 36.81 -4.91 18.04
N ALA A 32 38.01 -4.72 17.52
CA ALA A 32 38.22 -4.09 16.22
C ALA A 32 37.66 -4.96 15.10
N GLU A 33 37.85 -6.28 15.14
CA GLU A 33 37.27 -7.21 14.15
C GLU A 33 35.74 -7.19 14.18
N LEU A 34 35.12 -7.17 15.37
CA LEU A 34 33.67 -7.03 15.50
C LEU A 34 33.19 -5.69 14.95
N TRP A 35 33.84 -4.59 15.31
CA TRP A 35 33.46 -3.26 14.82
C TRP A 35 33.58 -3.16 13.28
N ILE A 36 34.64 -3.73 12.69
CA ILE A 36 34.79 -3.81 11.23
C ILE A 36 33.69 -4.67 10.62
N ALA A 37 33.36 -5.82 11.21
CA ALA A 37 32.28 -6.67 10.70
C ALA A 37 30.92 -5.95 10.74
N LYS A 38 30.62 -5.24 11.83
CA LYS A 38 29.41 -4.41 11.94
C LYS A 38 29.36 -3.31 10.89
N GLN A 39 30.46 -2.57 10.71
CA GLN A 39 30.55 -1.52 9.71
C GLN A 39 30.39 -2.07 8.28
N LYS A 40 30.94 -3.26 8.00
CA LYS A 40 30.75 -3.95 6.71
C LYS A 40 29.27 -4.28 6.46
N ILE A 41 28.54 -4.71 7.50
CA ILE A 41 27.09 -4.95 7.40
C ILE A 41 26.34 -3.64 7.14
N GLU A 42 26.64 -2.59 7.92
CA GLU A 42 26.02 -1.26 7.77
C GLU A 42 26.28 -0.64 6.38
N ASN A 43 27.40 -1.01 5.73
CA ASN A 43 27.76 -0.57 4.39
C ASN A 43 27.27 -1.51 3.27
N GLY A 44 26.64 -2.66 3.59
CA GLY A 44 26.16 -3.63 2.60
C GLY A 44 27.25 -4.37 1.85
N GLU A 45 28.41 -4.60 2.48
CA GLU A 45 29.50 -5.31 1.83
C GLU A 45 29.14 -6.79 1.61
N PRO A 46 29.38 -7.37 0.42
CA PRO A 46 28.95 -8.74 0.10
C PRO A 46 29.52 -9.85 1.01
N ASP A 47 30.63 -9.60 1.71
CA ASP A 47 31.27 -10.55 2.63
C ASP A 47 30.99 -10.27 4.12
N ALA A 48 30.08 -9.34 4.42
CA ALA A 48 29.84 -8.87 5.77
C ALA A 48 29.34 -9.98 6.72
N ASN A 49 28.38 -10.80 6.26
CA ASN A 49 27.80 -11.91 7.02
C ASN A 49 28.88 -12.90 7.45
N VAL A 50 29.70 -13.33 6.50
CA VAL A 50 30.81 -14.27 6.73
C VAL A 50 31.79 -13.71 7.76
N LYS A 51 32.10 -12.40 7.68
CA LYS A 51 32.99 -11.74 8.64
C LYS A 51 32.39 -11.67 10.03
N LEU A 52 31.08 -11.44 10.16
CA LEU A 52 30.44 -11.48 11.48
C LEU A 52 30.47 -12.89 12.07
N LEU A 53 30.13 -13.93 11.30
CA LEU A 53 30.18 -15.33 11.75
C LEU A 53 31.58 -15.73 12.21
N GLU A 54 32.62 -15.40 11.42
CA GLU A 54 34.01 -15.60 11.80
C GLU A 54 34.37 -14.95 13.15
N VAL A 55 33.77 -13.80 13.47
CA VAL A 55 33.99 -13.09 14.73
C VAL A 55 33.18 -13.68 15.88
N LEU A 56 31.95 -14.11 15.64
CA LEU A 56 31.09 -14.76 16.63
C LEU A 56 31.68 -16.10 17.12
N ASP A 57 32.43 -16.78 16.25
CA ASP A 57 33.13 -18.04 16.58
C ASP A 57 34.50 -17.84 17.25
N LYS A 58 35.00 -16.60 17.28
CA LYS A 58 36.28 -16.23 17.93
C LYS A 58 36.09 -15.87 19.41
N LYS A 59 37.21 -15.59 20.09
CA LYS A 59 37.24 -15.18 21.51
C LYS A 59 36.78 -13.72 21.71
N ILE A 60 35.54 -13.41 21.36
CA ILE A 60 34.84 -12.22 21.87
C ILE A 60 34.23 -12.52 23.24
N THR A 61 33.76 -11.50 23.95
CA THR A 61 33.06 -11.72 25.22
C THR A 61 31.66 -12.27 24.96
N LYS A 62 31.11 -13.05 25.90
CA LYS A 62 29.73 -13.58 25.78
C LYS A 62 28.69 -12.48 25.55
N GLN A 63 28.83 -11.36 26.26
CA GLN A 63 27.93 -10.23 26.09
C GLN A 63 27.97 -9.70 24.66
N GLN A 64 29.15 -9.42 24.13
CA GLN A 64 29.30 -8.91 22.75
C GLN A 64 28.77 -9.89 21.70
N ARG A 65 28.93 -11.20 21.95
CA ARG A 65 28.36 -12.24 21.07
C ARG A 65 26.85 -12.14 21.06
N TYR A 66 26.20 -12.11 22.23
CA TYR A 66 24.75 -12.03 22.31
C TYR A 66 24.21 -10.68 21.82
N ASP A 67 24.89 -9.56 22.10
CA ASP A 67 24.49 -8.25 21.55
C ASP A 67 24.48 -8.30 20.01
N ALA A 68 25.48 -8.94 19.40
CA ALA A 68 25.51 -9.12 17.94
C ALA A 68 24.42 -10.06 17.43
N VAL A 69 24.14 -11.17 18.13
CA VAL A 69 23.02 -12.07 17.78
C VAL A 69 21.69 -11.33 17.88
N GLN A 70 21.46 -10.56 18.94
CA GLN A 70 20.27 -9.73 19.12
C GLN A 70 20.11 -8.72 17.98
N THR A 71 21.18 -8.02 17.59
CA THR A 71 21.09 -6.97 16.56
C THR A 71 20.89 -7.53 15.15
N TYR A 72 21.51 -8.67 14.82
CA TYR A 72 21.61 -9.12 13.42
C TYR A 72 20.94 -10.46 13.12
N MET A 73 20.55 -11.24 14.13
CA MET A 73 19.97 -12.57 13.93
C MET A 73 18.59 -12.72 14.59
N VAL A 74 18.26 -11.90 15.58
CA VAL A 74 16.91 -11.80 16.12
C VAL A 74 16.18 -10.72 15.32
N ASP A 75 15.40 -11.17 14.35
CA ASP A 75 14.53 -10.29 13.58
C ASP A 75 13.50 -9.67 14.54
N PRO A 76 13.42 -8.33 14.67
CA PRO A 76 12.39 -7.69 15.49
C PRO A 76 11.00 -7.97 14.87
N ALA A 77 9.95 -7.84 15.68
CA ALA A 77 8.54 -8.04 15.28
C ALA A 77 8.17 -7.36 13.94
N ASP A 78 8.81 -6.24 13.65
CA ASP A 78 8.43 -5.32 12.58
C ASP A 78 9.28 -5.44 11.31
N SER A 79 10.30 -6.31 11.27
CA SER A 79 11.02 -6.54 10.02
C SER A 79 10.17 -7.46 9.14
N SER A 80 9.76 -6.98 7.96
CA SER A 80 9.00 -7.82 7.03
C SER A 80 9.80 -9.08 6.70
N LEU A 81 9.12 -10.24 6.74
CA LEU A 81 9.71 -11.55 6.47
C LEU A 81 10.35 -11.63 5.07
N TYR A 82 9.87 -10.79 4.15
CA TYR A 82 10.22 -10.76 2.74
C TYR A 82 10.90 -9.44 2.37
N ASP A 83 11.76 -9.47 1.34
CA ASP A 83 12.39 -8.26 0.78
C ASP A 83 11.36 -7.32 0.15
N ILE A 84 10.40 -7.94 -0.53
CA ILE A 84 9.40 -7.28 -1.35
C ILE A 84 8.07 -7.91 -1.03
N ASN A 85 7.06 -7.06 -0.85
CA ASN A 85 5.67 -7.46 -0.84
C ASN A 85 5.00 -6.82 -2.05
N ILE A 86 4.37 -7.63 -2.90
CA ILE A 86 3.68 -7.18 -4.11
C ILE A 86 2.21 -7.51 -3.96
N SER A 87 1.34 -6.56 -4.18
CA SER A 87 -0.11 -6.72 -4.11
C SER A 87 -0.82 -5.82 -5.14
N PRO A 88 -2.09 -6.10 -5.45
CA PRO A 88 -2.94 -5.24 -6.29
C PRO A 88 -2.95 -3.75 -5.93
N SER A 89 -2.88 -3.42 -4.63
CA SER A 89 -2.84 -2.03 -4.14
C SER A 89 -1.43 -1.41 -4.17
N GLY A 90 -0.38 -2.20 -4.40
CA GLY A 90 0.97 -1.68 -4.61
C GLY A 90 2.09 -2.65 -4.23
N SER A 91 3.32 -2.17 -4.39
CA SER A 91 4.51 -2.90 -3.95
C SER A 91 5.22 -2.15 -2.83
N GLY A 92 5.51 -2.83 -1.73
CA GLY A 92 6.38 -2.35 -0.67
C GLY A 92 7.71 -3.09 -0.69
N TYR A 93 8.80 -2.37 -0.48
CA TYR A 93 10.09 -2.98 -0.13
C TYR A 93 10.42 -2.65 1.31
N THR A 94 11.09 -3.57 2.01
CA THR A 94 11.62 -3.26 3.34
C THR A 94 12.76 -2.27 3.18
N SER A 95 12.58 -1.03 3.64
CA SER A 95 13.65 -0.03 3.57
C SER A 95 14.90 -0.54 4.29
N THR A 96 15.97 -0.76 3.55
CA THR A 96 17.27 -1.24 4.04
C THR A 96 18.07 -0.18 4.79
N ASP A 97 17.45 0.92 5.23
CA ASP A 97 18.13 1.99 5.98
C ASP A 97 18.68 1.50 7.34
N GLY A 98 18.27 0.31 7.77
CA GLY A 98 19.13 -0.61 8.51
C GLY A 98 19.32 -1.88 7.69
N MET A 99 20.47 -2.03 7.03
CA MET A 99 20.84 -3.30 6.38
C MET A 99 20.99 -4.37 7.46
N TYR A 100 19.89 -5.01 7.82
CA TYR A 100 19.95 -6.28 8.51
C TYR A 100 20.56 -7.25 7.51
N SER A 101 21.83 -7.56 7.73
CA SER A 101 22.51 -8.69 7.13
C SER A 101 21.57 -9.90 7.18
N LYS A 102 21.07 -10.32 6.02
CA LYS A 102 20.20 -11.49 5.89
C LYS A 102 21.04 -12.74 6.07
N PHE A 103 21.24 -13.14 7.32
CA PHE A 103 21.77 -14.47 7.63
C PHE A 103 20.75 -15.51 7.15
N SER A 104 21.23 -16.53 6.47
CA SER A 104 20.41 -17.72 6.18
C SER A 104 20.04 -18.42 7.50
N TRP A 105 18.96 -19.21 7.48
CA TRP A 105 18.55 -19.99 8.65
C TRP A 105 19.65 -20.95 9.12
N ASP A 106 20.38 -21.58 8.19
CA ASP A 106 21.55 -22.42 8.49
C ASP A 106 22.63 -21.66 9.28
N GLU A 107 22.82 -20.37 8.99
CA GLU A 107 23.75 -19.51 9.71
C GLU A 107 23.18 -19.04 11.05
N LYS A 108 21.89 -18.71 11.15
CA LYS A 108 21.25 -18.20 12.39
C LYS A 108 21.05 -19.28 13.45
N LEU A 109 20.64 -20.49 13.03
CA LEU A 109 20.17 -21.59 13.89
C LEU A 109 21.07 -21.86 15.10
N PRO A 110 22.40 -22.09 14.94
CA PRO A 110 23.27 -22.41 16.06
C PRO A 110 23.39 -21.28 17.08
N TYR A 111 23.28 -20.02 16.64
CA TYR A 111 23.41 -18.86 17.52
C TYR A 111 22.09 -18.52 18.22
N LEU A 112 20.94 -18.68 17.54
CA LEU A 112 19.63 -18.50 18.16
C LEU A 112 19.36 -19.56 19.24
N GLN A 113 19.71 -20.82 18.97
CA GLN A 113 19.63 -21.90 19.97
C GLN A 113 20.48 -21.58 21.21
N ASP A 114 21.76 -21.21 21.04
CA ASP A 114 22.63 -20.82 22.16
C ASP A 114 22.12 -19.57 22.89
N TYR A 115 21.54 -18.61 22.18
CA TYR A 115 20.96 -17.41 22.77
C TYR A 115 19.70 -17.72 23.61
N ILE A 116 18.80 -18.59 23.14
CA ILE A 116 17.63 -19.02 23.90
C ILE A 116 18.04 -19.78 25.17
N GLU A 117 19.07 -20.63 25.08
CA GLU A 117 19.59 -21.37 26.23
C GLU A 117 20.34 -20.48 27.24
N ASN A 118 21.22 -19.60 26.74
CA ASN A 118 22.29 -19.00 27.53
C ASN A 118 22.41 -17.46 27.42
N GLY A 119 21.62 -16.83 26.54
CA GLY A 119 21.63 -15.38 26.27
C GLY A 119 20.94 -14.54 27.36
N PRO A 120 21.08 -13.21 27.35
CA PRO A 120 20.35 -12.32 28.26
C PRO A 120 18.82 -12.38 28.03
N LEU A 121 18.05 -12.12 29.08
CA LEU A 121 16.57 -12.03 29.03
C LEU A 121 16.15 -10.57 28.89
N HIS A 122 16.37 -10.00 27.70
CA HIS A 122 15.96 -8.63 27.35
C HIS A 122 14.74 -8.66 26.41
N SER A 123 14.32 -7.49 25.91
CA SER A 123 13.21 -7.31 24.95
C SER A 123 13.29 -8.22 23.74
N GLU A 124 14.49 -8.58 23.27
CA GLU A 124 14.67 -9.40 22.07
C GLU A 124 14.49 -10.91 22.36
N TYR A 125 14.42 -11.31 23.64
CA TYR A 125 14.36 -12.72 24.00
C TYR A 125 13.06 -13.42 23.54
N PRO A 126 11.85 -12.87 23.78
CA PRO A 126 10.61 -13.46 23.25
C PRO A 126 10.62 -13.63 21.73
N TYR A 127 11.17 -12.64 21.00
CA TYR A 127 11.30 -12.70 19.54
C TYR A 127 12.26 -13.79 19.08
N ALA A 128 13.40 -13.98 19.75
CA ALA A 128 14.31 -15.08 19.43
C ALA A 128 13.62 -16.45 19.57
N VAL A 129 12.83 -16.61 20.63
CA VAL A 129 12.02 -17.83 20.86
C VAL A 129 10.95 -17.98 19.78
N LYS A 130 10.17 -16.93 19.49
CA LYS A 130 9.15 -16.91 18.42
C LYS A 130 9.76 -17.28 17.07
N ASN A 131 10.83 -16.62 16.65
CA ASN A 131 11.46 -16.83 15.34
C ASN A 131 11.97 -18.26 15.18
N LEU A 132 12.64 -18.81 16.20
CA LEU A 132 13.12 -20.19 16.13
C LEU A 132 11.98 -21.20 16.15
N ALA A 133 10.95 -20.98 16.98
CA ALA A 133 9.78 -21.84 17.04
C ALA A 133 9.02 -21.84 15.70
N PHE A 134 8.80 -20.66 15.13
CA PHE A 134 8.19 -20.46 13.81
C PHE A 134 8.97 -21.17 12.71
N TYR A 135 10.30 -21.07 12.70
CA TYR A 135 11.14 -21.82 11.74
C TYR A 135 10.84 -23.32 11.77
N TYR A 136 10.84 -23.94 12.95
CA TYR A 136 10.55 -25.37 13.06
C TYR A 136 9.11 -25.72 12.70
N GLN A 137 8.16 -24.84 13.02
CA GLN A 137 6.76 -25.00 12.61
C GLN A 137 6.63 -25.01 11.07
N GLN A 138 7.24 -24.07 10.36
CA GLN A 138 7.21 -24.02 8.88
C GLN A 138 7.87 -25.25 8.24
N HIS A 139 8.86 -25.85 8.91
CA HIS A 139 9.53 -27.07 8.42
C HIS A 139 8.80 -28.37 8.81
N GLY A 140 7.55 -28.28 9.31
CA GLY A 140 6.73 -29.44 9.65
C GLY A 140 7.17 -30.14 10.95
N GLU A 141 7.86 -29.43 11.85
CA GLU A 141 8.32 -29.93 13.15
C GLU A 141 7.62 -29.19 14.33
N PRO A 142 6.27 -29.16 14.41
CA PRO A 142 5.54 -28.37 15.42
C PRO A 142 5.85 -28.81 16.86
N GLY A 143 6.19 -30.08 17.09
CA GLY A 143 6.59 -30.55 18.43
C GLY A 143 7.90 -29.89 18.93
N ILE A 144 8.82 -29.54 18.02
CA ILE A 144 10.04 -28.81 18.40
C ILE A 144 9.71 -27.33 18.68
N SER A 145 8.78 -26.75 17.92
CA SER A 145 8.24 -25.41 18.18
C SER A 145 7.66 -25.30 19.60
N GLU A 146 6.81 -26.26 20.00
CA GLU A 146 6.26 -26.34 21.36
C GLU A 146 7.35 -26.47 22.44
N GLU A 147 8.37 -27.30 22.22
CA GLU A 147 9.50 -27.46 23.14
C GLU A 147 10.29 -26.15 23.32
N ILE A 148 10.47 -25.38 22.24
CA ILE A 148 11.15 -24.07 22.26
C ILE A 148 10.36 -23.05 23.06
N TYR A 149 9.04 -22.94 22.84
CA TYR A 149 8.18 -22.08 23.66
C TYR A 149 8.21 -22.47 25.13
N ALA A 150 8.06 -23.77 25.44
CA ALA A 150 8.08 -24.27 26.81
C ALA A 150 9.43 -24.00 27.51
N GLN A 151 10.55 -24.14 26.80
CA GLN A 151 11.88 -23.77 27.30
C GLN A 151 11.97 -22.26 27.56
N GLY A 152 11.48 -21.45 26.62
CA GLY A 152 11.47 -20.00 26.71
C GLY A 152 10.71 -19.50 27.93
N LEU A 153 9.45 -19.95 28.07
CA LEU A 153 8.55 -19.61 29.17
C LEU A 153 9.17 -19.99 30.53
N LYS A 154 9.65 -21.23 30.67
CA LYS A 154 10.30 -21.70 31.90
C LYS A 154 11.50 -20.84 32.31
N ARG A 155 12.27 -20.33 31.35
CA ARG A 155 13.43 -19.48 31.62
C ARG A 155 13.02 -18.09 32.12
N LEU A 156 11.97 -17.51 31.52
CA LEU A 156 11.38 -16.24 31.94
C LEU A 156 10.68 -16.33 33.30
N GLU A 157 9.95 -17.42 33.58
CA GLU A 157 9.34 -17.65 34.90
C GLU A 157 10.35 -17.65 36.05
N GLN A 158 11.56 -18.17 35.79
CA GLN A 158 12.58 -18.30 36.82
C GLN A 158 13.37 -17.01 37.06
N ASN A 159 13.62 -16.21 36.01
CA ASN A 159 14.59 -15.11 36.07
C ASN A 159 14.22 -13.88 35.21
N GLY A 160 13.06 -13.86 34.57
CA GLY A 160 12.67 -12.86 33.58
C GLY A 160 11.78 -11.74 34.14
N ASP A 161 11.54 -10.75 33.27
CA ASP A 161 10.57 -9.68 33.51
C ASP A 161 9.14 -10.21 33.23
N PRO A 162 8.14 -9.94 34.09
CA PRO A 162 6.75 -10.32 33.86
C PRO A 162 6.18 -9.85 32.51
N PHE A 163 6.61 -8.69 32.00
CA PHE A 163 6.18 -8.18 30.70
C PHE A 163 6.65 -9.10 29.56
N LEU A 164 7.92 -9.49 29.57
CA LEU A 164 8.47 -10.42 28.58
C LEU A 164 7.83 -11.80 28.66
N LEU A 165 7.44 -12.24 29.87
CA LEU A 165 6.70 -13.47 30.06
C LEU A 165 5.32 -13.41 29.39
N GLN A 166 4.57 -12.32 29.60
CA GLN A 166 3.26 -12.12 28.96
C GLN A 166 3.37 -12.05 27.43
N GLU A 167 4.37 -11.35 26.91
CA GLU A 167 4.64 -11.27 25.47
C GLU A 167 4.93 -12.65 24.88
N LEU A 168 5.79 -13.46 25.53
CA LEU A 168 6.07 -14.81 25.06
C LEU A 168 4.86 -15.75 25.20
N GLN A 169 4.05 -15.60 26.23
CA GLN A 169 2.80 -16.35 26.38
C GLN A 169 1.81 -16.03 25.25
N LEU A 170 1.72 -14.77 24.83
CA LEU A 170 0.90 -14.36 23.70
C LEU A 170 1.41 -14.99 22.40
N PHE A 171 2.72 -14.94 22.12
CA PHE A 171 3.28 -15.63 20.95
C PHE A 171 3.04 -17.14 20.96
N SER A 172 3.09 -17.76 22.15
CA SER A 172 2.77 -19.18 22.30
C SER A 172 1.29 -19.46 22.07
N LEU A 173 0.40 -18.54 22.48
CA LEU A 173 -1.05 -18.64 22.23
C LEU A 173 -1.34 -18.55 20.74
N GLU A 174 -0.82 -17.52 20.07
CA GLU A 174 -0.97 -17.33 18.61
C GLU A 174 -0.47 -18.55 17.84
N ALA A 175 0.71 -19.08 18.18
CA ALA A 175 1.24 -20.29 17.55
C ALA A 175 0.33 -21.51 17.79
N SER A 176 -0.24 -21.65 19.01
CA SER A 176 -1.18 -22.75 19.32
C SER A 176 -2.47 -22.64 18.52
N VAL A 177 -2.99 -21.42 18.33
CA VAL A 177 -4.15 -21.13 17.48
C VAL A 177 -3.83 -21.50 16.03
N GLN A 178 -2.70 -21.04 15.48
CA GLN A 178 -2.28 -21.37 14.10
C GLN A 178 -2.11 -22.88 13.87
N LEU A 179 -1.65 -23.62 14.89
CA LEU A 179 -1.48 -25.08 14.84
C LEU A 179 -2.77 -25.87 15.10
N HIS A 180 -3.90 -25.20 15.31
CA HIS A 180 -5.16 -25.80 15.73
C HIS A 180 -5.05 -26.64 17.02
N ASP A 181 -4.11 -26.32 17.93
CA ASP A 181 -4.06 -26.91 19.27
C ASP A 181 -5.03 -26.19 20.21
N SER A 182 -6.32 -26.51 20.06
CA SER A 182 -7.38 -25.87 20.85
C SER A 182 -7.17 -26.01 22.36
N LEU A 183 -6.61 -27.13 22.84
CA LEU A 183 -6.43 -27.34 24.27
C LEU A 183 -5.26 -26.51 24.81
N GLY A 184 -4.14 -26.45 24.08
CA GLY A 184 -3.01 -25.58 24.40
C GLY A 184 -3.42 -24.11 24.41
N ALA A 185 -4.11 -23.68 23.35
CA ALA A 185 -4.62 -22.32 23.20
C ALA A 185 -5.58 -21.94 24.33
N GLU A 186 -6.57 -22.78 24.67
CA GLU A 186 -7.52 -22.52 25.76
C GLU A 186 -6.84 -22.35 27.12
N ASN A 187 -5.82 -23.16 27.41
CA ASN A 187 -5.07 -23.05 28.67
C ASN A 187 -4.26 -21.76 28.73
N LEU A 188 -3.52 -21.42 27.66
CA LEU A 188 -2.74 -20.19 27.56
C LEU A 188 -3.63 -18.94 27.62
N LEU A 189 -4.75 -18.96 26.90
CA LEU A 189 -5.74 -17.88 26.89
C LEU A 189 -6.28 -17.61 28.31
N LYS A 190 -6.60 -18.68 29.05
CA LYS A 190 -7.07 -18.56 30.43
C LYS A 190 -6.01 -17.97 31.35
N GLU A 191 -4.76 -18.42 31.24
CA GLU A 191 -3.65 -17.88 32.02
C GLU A 191 -3.40 -16.40 31.71
N LEU A 192 -3.36 -16.04 30.42
CA LEU A 192 -3.20 -14.65 29.99
C LEU A 192 -4.33 -13.77 30.52
N LYS A 193 -5.60 -14.18 30.42
CA LYS A 193 -6.73 -13.41 30.97
C LYS A 193 -6.69 -13.24 32.49
N GLU A 194 -6.11 -14.19 33.23
CA GLU A 194 -5.99 -14.10 34.69
C GLU A 194 -4.89 -13.10 35.12
N TYR A 195 -3.84 -12.94 34.32
CA TYR A 195 -2.66 -12.15 34.67
C TYR A 195 -2.47 -10.86 33.87
N ALA A 196 -3.13 -10.70 32.73
CA ALA A 196 -3.01 -9.52 31.88
C ALA A 196 -3.54 -8.29 32.63
N ASP A 197 -2.77 -7.20 32.56
CA ASP A 197 -3.19 -5.92 33.14
C ASP A 197 -4.42 -5.42 32.38
N PRO A 198 -5.58 -5.21 33.04
CA PRO A 198 -6.78 -4.69 32.39
C PRO A 198 -6.59 -3.27 31.82
N SER A 199 -5.54 -2.54 32.24
CA SER A 199 -5.21 -1.22 31.70
C SER A 199 -4.31 -1.28 30.45
N ASN A 200 -3.72 -2.43 30.14
CA ASN A 200 -2.94 -2.61 28.91
C ASN A 200 -3.86 -3.03 27.76
N MET A 201 -4.52 -2.05 27.15
CA MET A 201 -5.51 -2.27 26.08
C MET A 201 -4.92 -3.02 24.89
N ASP A 202 -3.67 -2.74 24.49
CA ASP A 202 -3.02 -3.42 23.36
C ASP A 202 -2.88 -4.93 23.60
N LEU A 203 -2.53 -5.33 24.83
CA LEU A 203 -2.47 -6.73 25.21
C LEU A 203 -3.87 -7.35 25.25
N GLN A 204 -4.89 -6.64 25.76
CA GLN A 204 -6.27 -7.15 25.78
C GLN A 204 -6.81 -7.37 24.36
N ILE A 205 -6.52 -6.46 23.44
CA ILE A 205 -6.91 -6.57 22.02
C ILE A 205 -6.24 -7.79 21.39
N GLN A 206 -4.94 -7.99 21.60
CA GLN A 206 -4.23 -9.15 21.05
C GLN A 206 -4.72 -10.48 21.64
N ILE A 207 -4.95 -10.55 22.96
CA ILE A 207 -5.53 -11.72 23.62
C ILE A 207 -6.90 -12.05 23.03
N ALA A 208 -7.74 -11.04 22.85
CA ALA A 208 -9.06 -11.24 22.31
C ALA A 208 -9.07 -11.62 20.84
N LYS A 209 -8.17 -11.05 20.03
CA LYS A 209 -7.99 -11.45 18.64
C LYS A 209 -7.65 -12.93 18.55
N ALA A 210 -6.70 -13.42 19.34
CA ALA A 210 -6.38 -14.84 19.41
C ALA A 210 -7.57 -15.69 19.90
N GLU A 211 -8.38 -15.19 20.83
CA GLU A 211 -9.63 -15.86 21.24
C GLU A 211 -10.63 -15.94 20.08
N VAL A 212 -10.82 -14.85 19.34
CA VAL A 212 -11.74 -14.77 18.20
C VAL A 212 -11.31 -15.73 17.10
N GLU A 213 -10.03 -15.75 16.73
CA GLU A 213 -9.47 -16.71 15.79
C GLU A 213 -9.72 -18.15 16.28
N MET A 214 -9.44 -18.45 17.55
CA MET A 214 -9.73 -19.76 18.14
C MET A 214 -11.23 -20.12 18.03
N GLN A 215 -12.14 -19.18 18.28
CA GLN A 215 -13.59 -19.43 18.15
C GLN A 215 -14.02 -19.67 16.71
N ILE A 216 -13.49 -18.90 15.75
CA ILE A 216 -13.69 -19.11 14.32
C ILE A 216 -13.25 -20.51 13.93
N GLN A 217 -12.07 -20.95 14.40
CA GLN A 217 -11.56 -22.29 14.12
C GLN A 217 -12.42 -23.41 14.72
N GLN A 218 -13.09 -23.15 15.85
CA GLN A 218 -14.04 -24.06 16.46
C GLN A 218 -15.44 -24.01 15.82
N GLY A 219 -15.66 -23.14 14.82
CA GLY A 219 -16.95 -22.92 14.17
C GLY A 219 -17.97 -22.18 15.05
N GLN A 220 -17.51 -21.42 16.05
CA GLN A 220 -18.35 -20.67 16.99
C GLN A 220 -18.42 -19.19 16.63
N ILE A 221 -18.96 -18.89 15.43
CA ILE A 221 -18.99 -17.54 14.87
C ILE A 221 -19.78 -16.57 15.75
N GLU A 222 -20.88 -17.00 16.37
CA GLU A 222 -21.66 -16.15 17.28
C GLU A 222 -20.84 -15.73 18.51
N LEU A 223 -20.01 -16.63 19.03
CA LEU A 223 -19.16 -16.33 20.18
C LEU A 223 -18.01 -15.41 19.77
N ALA A 224 -17.39 -15.65 18.61
CA ALA A 224 -16.40 -14.77 18.02
C ALA A 224 -16.95 -13.33 17.87
N ALA A 225 -18.12 -13.17 17.25
CA ALA A 225 -18.79 -11.87 17.08
C ALA A 225 -19.08 -11.21 18.43
N SER A 226 -19.57 -11.99 19.41
CA SER A 226 -19.84 -11.48 20.75
C SER A 226 -18.57 -11.00 21.47
N VAL A 227 -17.42 -11.66 21.28
CA VAL A 227 -16.14 -11.25 21.87
C VAL A 227 -15.69 -9.93 21.25
N VAL A 228 -15.66 -9.83 19.91
CA VAL A 228 -15.27 -8.59 19.20
C VAL A 228 -16.16 -7.41 19.60
N GLY A 229 -17.49 -7.58 19.54
CA GLY A 229 -18.44 -6.53 19.89
C GLY A 229 -18.31 -6.04 21.34
N GLN A 230 -17.99 -6.94 22.28
CA GLN A 230 -17.75 -6.57 23.67
C GLN A 230 -16.50 -5.70 23.83
N ILE A 231 -15.42 -6.01 23.10
CA ILE A 231 -14.16 -5.23 23.14
C ILE A 231 -14.35 -3.86 22.52
N LEU A 232 -15.00 -3.79 21.37
CA LEU A 232 -15.35 -2.51 20.73
C LEU A 232 -16.15 -1.64 21.72
N THR A 233 -17.16 -2.23 22.36
CA THR A 233 -17.96 -1.55 23.39
C THR A 233 -17.11 -1.10 24.59
N ASP A 234 -16.12 -1.89 25.01
CA ASP A 234 -15.26 -1.56 26.15
C ASP A 234 -14.25 -0.46 25.80
N ILE A 235 -13.72 -0.45 24.57
CA ILE A 235 -12.89 0.64 24.01
C ILE A 235 -13.71 1.94 23.98
N GLU A 236 -14.92 1.91 23.41
CA GLU A 236 -15.80 3.08 23.32
C GLU A 236 -16.16 3.64 24.71
N LYS A 237 -16.44 2.77 25.69
CA LYS A 237 -16.73 3.20 27.08
C LYS A 237 -15.51 3.72 27.82
N SER A 238 -14.31 3.38 27.37
CA SER A 238 -13.07 3.83 28.00
C SER A 238 -12.79 5.32 27.73
N ASP A 239 -13.52 5.96 26.79
CA ASP A 239 -13.86 7.38 26.48
C ASP A 239 -12.99 8.55 27.01
N GLY A 240 -11.78 8.28 27.48
CA GLY A 240 -10.82 9.23 28.02
C GLY A 240 -9.53 9.30 27.21
N ASP A 241 -9.34 8.40 26.24
CA ASP A 241 -8.16 8.34 25.40
C ASP A 241 -8.57 8.30 23.92
N ILE A 242 -8.75 9.49 23.34
CA ILE A 242 -9.08 9.72 21.92
C ILE A 242 -8.09 8.98 20.98
N THR A 243 -6.91 8.61 21.48
CA THR A 243 -5.87 7.92 20.71
C THR A 243 -6.24 6.47 20.33
N LEU A 244 -7.16 5.82 21.04
CA LEU A 244 -7.48 4.40 20.81
C LEU A 244 -8.58 4.20 19.75
N THR A 245 -9.60 5.06 19.72
CA THR A 245 -10.67 5.00 18.70
C THR A 245 -10.16 5.37 17.32
N ASP A 246 -9.08 6.15 17.26
CA ASP A 246 -8.41 6.55 16.01
C ASP A 246 -7.23 5.61 15.67
N SER A 247 -7.12 4.47 16.36
CA SER A 247 -6.02 3.51 16.13
C SER A 247 -6.35 2.50 15.03
N VAL A 248 -5.33 2.12 14.25
CA VAL A 248 -5.42 1.05 13.23
C VAL A 248 -5.94 -0.28 13.81
N LEU A 249 -5.67 -0.55 15.09
CA LEU A 249 -6.18 -1.74 15.78
C LEU A 249 -7.69 -1.71 15.95
N TYR A 250 -8.27 -0.54 16.26
CA TYR A 250 -9.71 -0.39 16.39
C TYR A 250 -10.41 -0.59 15.04
N GLU A 251 -9.87 0.02 13.98
CA GLU A 251 -10.36 -0.20 12.60
C GLU A 251 -10.33 -1.70 12.24
N LYS A 252 -9.22 -2.41 12.53
CA LYS A 252 -9.09 -3.85 12.28
C LYS A 252 -10.15 -4.67 13.01
N LEU A 253 -10.46 -4.32 14.26
CA LEU A 253 -11.52 -4.96 15.03
C LEU A 253 -12.92 -4.67 14.46
N GLN A 254 -13.18 -3.45 13.98
CA GLN A 254 -14.45 -3.12 13.32
C GLN A 254 -14.62 -3.91 12.03
N ALA A 255 -13.60 -3.98 11.18
CA ALA A 255 -13.66 -4.78 9.96
C ALA A 255 -13.85 -6.29 10.25
N LEU A 256 -13.19 -6.81 11.29
CA LEU A 256 -13.42 -8.18 11.76
C LEU A 256 -14.85 -8.38 12.28
N ASN A 257 -15.40 -7.43 13.05
CA ASN A 257 -16.78 -7.48 13.52
C ASN A 257 -17.76 -7.52 12.35
N ASN A 258 -17.57 -6.66 11.35
CA ASN A 258 -18.40 -6.60 10.15
C ASN A 258 -18.40 -7.93 9.38
N ARG A 259 -17.22 -8.55 9.19
CA ARG A 259 -17.12 -9.88 8.55
C ARG A 259 -17.80 -10.98 9.36
N LEU A 260 -17.69 -10.94 10.68
CA LEU A 260 -18.36 -11.90 11.57
C LEU A 260 -19.88 -11.72 11.52
N GLU A 261 -20.38 -10.49 11.55
CA GLU A 261 -21.81 -10.19 11.37
C GLU A 261 -22.31 -10.67 10.01
N TYR A 262 -21.55 -10.43 8.95
CA TYR A 262 -21.87 -10.91 7.61
C TYR A 262 -21.91 -12.45 7.55
N ALA A 263 -20.93 -13.14 8.13
CA ALA A 263 -20.92 -14.60 8.23
C ALA A 263 -22.15 -15.14 8.98
N LEU A 264 -22.64 -14.43 10.02
CA LEU A 264 -23.87 -14.78 10.73
C LEU A 264 -25.13 -14.55 9.90
N LEU A 265 -25.13 -13.57 9.00
CA LEU A 265 -26.27 -13.29 8.11
C LEU A 265 -26.41 -14.34 7.01
N THR A 266 -25.31 -14.85 6.48
CA THR A 266 -25.31 -15.82 5.38
C THR A 266 -25.54 -17.26 5.84
N ASP A 267 -25.25 -17.61 7.10
CA ASP A 267 -25.26 -18.99 7.63
C ASP A 267 -24.39 -19.95 6.78
N GLU A 268 -23.42 -19.40 6.05
CA GLU A 268 -22.55 -20.14 5.16
C GLU A 268 -21.29 -20.63 5.90
N PRO A 269 -20.81 -21.86 5.64
CA PRO A 269 -19.64 -22.39 6.30
C PRO A 269 -18.37 -21.69 5.79
N LEU A 270 -17.40 -21.51 6.70
CA LEU A 270 -16.08 -20.98 6.38
C LEU A 270 -15.40 -21.79 5.26
N LYS A 271 -14.63 -21.09 4.43
CA LYS A 271 -14.05 -21.66 3.20
C LYS A 271 -12.55 -21.77 3.26
N LYS A 272 -12.03 -22.55 2.31
CA LYS A 272 -10.60 -22.59 2.04
C LYS A 272 -10.27 -21.66 0.87
N VAL A 273 -9.11 -21.02 0.97
CA VAL A 273 -8.45 -20.39 -0.17
C VAL A 273 -7.17 -21.16 -0.44
N THR A 274 -7.02 -21.66 -1.65
CA THR A 274 -5.85 -22.46 -2.05
C THR A 274 -5.22 -21.87 -3.29
N GLY A 275 -3.97 -22.20 -3.56
CA GLY A 275 -3.33 -21.74 -4.78
C GLY A 275 -1.88 -22.14 -4.88
N ARG A 276 -1.21 -21.63 -5.91
CA ARG A 276 0.21 -21.85 -6.15
C ARG A 276 0.92 -20.57 -6.57
N VAL A 277 2.15 -20.39 -6.10
CA VAL A 277 3.09 -19.39 -6.59
C VAL A 277 4.09 -20.06 -7.54
N SER A 278 4.18 -19.57 -8.77
CA SER A 278 5.08 -20.14 -9.78
C SER A 278 5.54 -19.11 -10.81
N TYR A 279 6.62 -19.41 -11.53
CA TYR A 279 6.97 -18.69 -12.76
C TYR A 279 6.05 -19.11 -13.92
N VAL A 280 5.95 -18.28 -14.97
CA VAL A 280 5.15 -18.57 -16.18
C VAL A 280 5.48 -19.91 -16.85
N ASP A 281 6.69 -20.43 -16.69
CA ASP A 281 7.10 -21.73 -17.21
C ASP A 281 6.61 -22.93 -16.36
N GLY A 282 5.92 -22.65 -15.25
CA GLY A 282 5.35 -23.61 -14.31
C GLY A 282 6.30 -24.04 -13.19
N THR A 283 7.52 -23.49 -13.12
CA THR A 283 8.47 -23.76 -12.03
C THR A 283 7.92 -23.23 -10.71
N PRO A 284 7.82 -24.06 -9.65
CA PRO A 284 7.31 -23.62 -8.35
C PRO A 284 8.26 -22.64 -7.67
N ILE A 285 7.71 -21.71 -6.90
CA ILE A 285 8.48 -20.83 -6.00
C ILE A 285 8.21 -21.27 -4.56
N PRO A 286 9.08 -22.09 -3.95
CA PRO A 286 8.93 -22.49 -2.56
C PRO A 286 9.37 -21.38 -1.60
N GLY A 287 8.74 -21.30 -0.42
CA GLY A 287 9.07 -20.32 0.61
C GLY A 287 8.67 -18.88 0.27
N ALA A 288 7.88 -18.67 -0.78
CA ALA A 288 7.16 -17.40 -0.99
C ALA A 288 6.06 -17.26 0.06
N GLY A 289 5.95 -16.07 0.65
CA GLY A 289 4.86 -15.71 1.54
C GLY A 289 3.62 -15.36 0.76
N VAL A 290 2.47 -15.77 1.27
CA VAL A 290 1.17 -15.38 0.76
C VAL A 290 0.38 -14.81 1.91
N PHE A 291 -0.17 -13.61 1.73
CA PHE A 291 -1.00 -12.93 2.72
C PHE A 291 -2.38 -12.69 2.13
N LEU A 292 -3.42 -12.99 2.88
CA LEU A 292 -4.81 -12.76 2.52
C LEU A 292 -5.36 -11.61 3.37
N ARG A 293 -5.22 -10.39 2.86
CA ARG A 293 -5.45 -9.16 3.62
C ARG A 293 -6.85 -8.65 3.38
N ASP A 294 -7.51 -8.18 4.42
CA ASP A 294 -8.78 -7.49 4.26
C ASP A 294 -8.55 -6.20 3.45
N THR A 295 -9.43 -5.91 2.48
CA THR A 295 -9.27 -4.77 1.56
C THR A 295 -9.23 -3.44 2.30
N ALA A 296 -9.89 -3.32 3.47
CA ALA A 296 -9.83 -2.11 4.29
C ALA A 296 -8.40 -1.83 4.81
N PHE A 297 -7.51 -2.83 4.82
CA PHE A 297 -6.13 -2.68 5.28
C PHE A 297 -5.07 -2.94 4.20
N ALA A 298 -5.45 -3.14 2.94
CA ALA A 298 -4.51 -3.44 1.87
C ALA A 298 -3.40 -2.39 1.71
N ASN A 299 -3.69 -1.12 2.00
CA ASN A 299 -2.74 -0.01 1.90
C ASN A 299 -1.75 0.11 3.08
N TYR A 300 -1.93 -0.63 4.17
CA TYR A 300 -0.99 -0.58 5.30
C TYR A 300 0.24 -1.43 5.03
N SER A 301 1.36 -1.12 5.71
CA SER A 301 2.54 -1.98 5.71
C SER A 301 2.21 -3.39 6.22
N ILE A 302 2.89 -4.39 5.66
CA ILE A 302 2.78 -5.78 6.10
C ILE A 302 3.69 -6.03 7.29
N PHE A 303 3.12 -6.60 8.34
CA PHE A 303 3.84 -6.96 9.56
C PHE A 303 3.93 -8.48 9.73
N SER A 304 4.82 -8.95 10.60
CA SER A 304 4.97 -10.40 10.86
C SER A 304 3.78 -11.04 11.59
N ASN A 305 2.83 -10.23 12.04
CA ASN A 305 1.63 -10.66 12.78
C ASN A 305 0.33 -10.49 11.96
N GLU A 306 0.42 -10.45 10.62
CA GLU A 306 -0.78 -10.52 9.78
C GLU A 306 -1.56 -11.82 10.05
N GLU A 307 -2.90 -11.69 10.13
CA GLU A 307 -3.83 -12.76 10.55
C GLU A 307 -3.79 -13.96 9.61
N ASN A 308 -3.98 -13.68 8.33
CA ASN A 308 -4.01 -14.70 7.30
C ASN A 308 -2.72 -14.60 6.49
N HIS A 309 -1.66 -15.24 6.99
CA HIS A 309 -0.44 -15.44 6.22
C HIS A 309 -0.04 -16.92 6.21
N THR A 310 0.60 -17.34 5.13
CA THR A 310 1.11 -18.69 4.96
C THR A 310 2.34 -18.67 4.06
N GLU A 311 3.08 -19.77 4.01
CA GLU A 311 4.24 -19.95 3.13
C GLU A 311 3.97 -21.07 2.14
N THR A 312 4.48 -20.90 0.93
CA THR A 312 4.39 -21.92 -0.11
C THR A 312 5.31 -23.10 0.18
N ASN A 313 4.80 -24.30 -0.04
CA ASN A 313 5.57 -25.53 0.11
C ASN A 313 6.59 -25.75 -1.05
N GLU A 314 7.29 -26.89 -1.05
CA GLU A 314 8.24 -27.28 -2.12
C GLU A 314 7.64 -27.32 -3.55
N ASN A 315 6.32 -27.48 -3.67
CA ASN A 315 5.60 -27.43 -4.94
C ASN A 315 5.05 -26.03 -5.27
N GLY A 316 5.36 -25.01 -4.46
CA GLY A 316 4.83 -23.66 -4.56
C GLY A 316 3.39 -23.52 -4.07
N GLU A 317 2.79 -24.54 -3.46
CA GLU A 317 1.37 -24.56 -3.08
C GLU A 317 1.16 -23.92 -1.71
N PHE A 318 0.05 -23.20 -1.55
CA PHE A 318 -0.38 -22.61 -0.28
C PHE A 318 -1.85 -22.91 0.04
N THR A 319 -2.23 -22.77 1.31
CA THR A 319 -3.61 -22.94 1.76
C THR A 319 -3.90 -22.04 2.96
N PHE A 320 -5.03 -21.36 2.91
CA PHE A 320 -5.69 -20.75 4.06
C PHE A 320 -6.92 -21.56 4.39
N ASP A 321 -7.04 -21.97 5.65
CA ASP A 321 -8.20 -22.67 6.17
C ASP A 321 -9.12 -21.71 6.90
N GLN A 322 -10.43 -21.98 6.89
CA GLN A 322 -11.42 -21.30 7.73
C GLN A 322 -11.50 -19.77 7.50
N VAL A 323 -11.41 -19.37 6.23
CA VAL A 323 -11.52 -17.98 5.84
C VAL A 323 -12.97 -17.50 5.98
N LEU A 324 -13.15 -16.36 6.65
CA LEU A 324 -14.43 -15.68 6.77
C LEU A 324 -14.88 -15.16 5.39
N PRO A 325 -16.19 -15.14 5.11
CA PRO A 325 -16.70 -14.41 3.95
C PRO A 325 -16.34 -12.92 4.04
N GLY A 326 -15.97 -12.32 2.90
CA GLY A 326 -15.48 -10.95 2.82
C GLY A 326 -14.67 -10.68 1.54
N ASN A 327 -14.14 -9.47 1.45
CA ASN A 327 -13.29 -9.03 0.34
C ASN A 327 -11.84 -8.99 0.79
N TYR A 328 -10.97 -9.60 -0.01
CA TYR A 328 -9.57 -9.75 0.34
C TYR A 328 -8.66 -9.33 -0.82
N GLU A 329 -7.50 -8.82 -0.48
CA GLU A 329 -6.39 -8.63 -1.39
C GLU A 329 -5.32 -9.70 -1.11
N VAL A 330 -4.88 -10.39 -2.16
CA VAL A 330 -3.78 -11.36 -2.06
C VAL A 330 -2.46 -10.64 -2.26
N THR A 331 -1.57 -10.72 -1.28
CA THR A 331 -0.21 -10.17 -1.37
C THR A 331 0.82 -11.29 -1.41
N ALA A 332 1.79 -11.18 -2.31
CA ALA A 332 2.94 -12.07 -2.39
C ALA A 332 4.15 -11.43 -1.69
N GLY A 333 4.69 -12.12 -0.68
CA GLY A 333 5.97 -11.81 -0.06
C GLY A 333 7.09 -12.61 -0.74
N LEU A 334 8.07 -11.93 -1.32
CA LEU A 334 9.14 -12.54 -2.11
C LEU A 334 10.53 -12.05 -1.70
N SER A 335 11.55 -12.88 -1.91
CA SER A 335 12.94 -12.45 -1.83
C SER A 335 13.38 -11.74 -3.11
N MET A 336 14.43 -10.93 -3.03
CA MET A 336 15.05 -10.28 -4.19
C MET A 336 15.45 -11.29 -5.29
N GLU A 337 15.92 -12.48 -4.89
CA GLU A 337 16.32 -13.54 -5.82
C GLU A 337 15.12 -14.13 -6.57
N MET A 338 13.95 -14.21 -5.93
CA MET A 338 12.74 -14.76 -6.53
C MET A 338 12.18 -13.86 -7.64
N VAL A 339 12.33 -12.54 -7.50
CA VAL A 339 11.74 -11.54 -8.43
C VAL A 339 12.71 -11.02 -9.50
N ASP A 340 13.99 -11.37 -9.47
CA ASP A 340 14.97 -10.82 -10.41
C ASP A 340 14.65 -11.22 -11.86
N GLY A 341 14.28 -10.24 -12.68
CA GLY A 341 13.84 -10.41 -14.07
C GLY A 341 12.35 -10.71 -14.24
N TYR A 342 11.57 -10.64 -13.15
CA TYR A 342 10.15 -10.98 -13.14
C TYR A 342 9.31 -9.89 -12.44
N MET A 343 8.00 -9.96 -12.68
CA MET A 343 6.97 -9.17 -12.02
C MET A 343 5.70 -10.02 -11.82
N ILE A 344 4.76 -9.56 -11.01
CA ILE A 344 3.45 -10.22 -10.84
C ILE A 344 2.37 -9.35 -11.49
N PRO A 345 1.61 -9.87 -12.46
CA PRO A 345 0.61 -9.09 -13.20
C PRO A 345 -0.70 -8.99 -12.42
N PHE A 346 -0.64 -8.44 -11.21
CA PHE A 346 -1.86 -8.10 -10.49
C PHE A 346 -2.59 -6.97 -11.21
N GLU A 347 -3.90 -7.11 -11.34
CA GLU A 347 -4.72 -5.97 -11.75
C GLU A 347 -4.78 -4.96 -10.61
N ALA A 348 -4.77 -3.67 -10.93
CA ALA A 348 -4.95 -2.64 -9.91
C ALA A 348 -6.33 -2.81 -9.25
N GLY A 349 -6.37 -2.89 -7.92
CA GLY A 349 -7.63 -3.11 -7.19
C GLY A 349 -8.25 -4.51 -7.35
N GLU A 350 -7.47 -5.50 -7.78
CA GLU A 350 -7.91 -6.90 -7.81
C GLU A 350 -8.33 -7.39 -6.42
N ILE A 351 -9.57 -7.86 -6.30
CA ILE A 351 -10.16 -8.33 -5.05
C ILE A 351 -10.59 -9.78 -5.21
N LEU A 352 -10.20 -10.61 -4.23
CA LEU A 352 -10.75 -11.94 -4.01
C LEU A 352 -11.97 -11.83 -3.08
N SER A 353 -13.17 -11.88 -3.67
CA SER A 353 -14.42 -11.93 -2.92
C SER A 353 -14.76 -13.37 -2.51
N ILE A 354 -14.93 -13.59 -1.22
CA ILE A 354 -15.31 -14.88 -0.63
C ILE A 354 -16.75 -14.75 -0.14
N ASP A 355 -17.70 -15.34 -0.86
CA ASP A 355 -19.13 -15.26 -0.56
C ASP A 355 -19.60 -16.34 0.43
N GLY A 356 -18.74 -17.27 0.82
CA GLY A 356 -19.11 -18.41 1.66
C GLY A 356 -19.84 -19.54 0.92
N SER A 357 -19.93 -19.54 -0.41
CA SER A 357 -20.61 -20.60 -1.17
C SER A 357 -19.69 -21.79 -1.51
N LYS A 358 -18.42 -21.53 -1.85
CA LYS A 358 -17.44 -22.55 -2.28
C LYS A 358 -16.02 -22.24 -1.81
N ASP A 359 -15.13 -23.23 -1.87
CA ASP A 359 -13.69 -22.99 -1.72
C ASP A 359 -13.16 -22.24 -2.95
N GLU A 360 -12.19 -21.35 -2.73
CA GLU A 360 -11.59 -20.54 -3.78
C GLU A 360 -10.17 -21.02 -4.14
N VAL A 361 -9.81 -20.81 -5.40
CA VAL A 361 -8.47 -21.09 -5.94
C VAL A 361 -7.91 -19.80 -6.54
N TYR A 362 -6.73 -19.38 -6.08
CA TYR A 362 -6.07 -18.16 -6.51
C TYR A 362 -4.58 -18.43 -6.76
N ASP A 363 -4.17 -18.49 -8.02
CA ASP A 363 -2.78 -18.75 -8.40
C ASP A 363 -2.03 -17.44 -8.67
N ILE A 364 -0.79 -17.36 -8.21
CA ILE A 364 0.12 -16.23 -8.43
C ILE A 364 1.19 -16.68 -9.44
N THR A 365 1.23 -16.02 -10.60
CA THR A 365 2.21 -16.34 -11.64
C THR A 365 3.14 -15.17 -11.89
N LEU A 366 4.45 -15.42 -11.79
CA LEU A 366 5.48 -14.42 -12.10
C LEU A 366 5.78 -14.44 -13.60
N GLU A 367 5.66 -13.27 -14.21
CA GLU A 367 5.87 -13.02 -15.63
C GLU A 367 7.20 -12.31 -15.86
N PRO A 368 7.96 -12.65 -16.93
CA PRO A 368 9.18 -11.94 -17.27
C PRO A 368 8.91 -10.47 -17.53
N VAL A 369 9.80 -9.59 -17.08
CA VAL A 369 9.70 -8.15 -17.37
C VAL A 369 9.92 -7.85 -18.86
N ILE A 370 9.23 -6.84 -19.38
CA ILE A 370 9.40 -6.40 -20.77
C ILE A 370 10.77 -5.75 -20.94
N ASN A 371 11.52 -6.17 -21.96
CA ASN A 371 12.78 -5.53 -22.32
C ASN A 371 12.55 -4.28 -23.17
N LEU A 372 13.15 -3.19 -22.73
CA LEU A 372 13.11 -1.90 -23.41
C LEU A 372 14.29 -1.80 -24.39
N VAL A 373 14.01 -1.27 -25.59
CA VAL A 373 14.98 -1.20 -26.68
C VAL A 373 15.56 0.21 -26.78
N GLN A 374 14.72 1.24 -26.85
CA GLN A 374 15.13 2.65 -26.93
C GLN A 374 13.98 3.59 -26.54
N PRO A 375 14.28 4.79 -26.02
CA PRO A 375 15.57 5.28 -25.55
C PRO A 375 15.93 4.70 -24.18
N VAL A 376 17.21 4.43 -23.94
CA VAL A 376 17.70 3.83 -22.68
C VAL A 376 19.06 4.42 -22.31
N ASN A 377 19.52 4.17 -21.09
CA ASN A 377 20.83 4.54 -20.56
C ASN A 377 21.14 6.05 -20.62
N GLU A 378 20.25 6.88 -20.07
CA GLU A 378 20.35 8.35 -19.99
C GLU A 378 20.43 9.05 -21.35
N THR A 379 19.66 8.58 -22.34
CA THR A 379 19.62 9.22 -23.65
C THR A 379 19.08 10.67 -23.54
N VAL A 380 19.74 11.61 -24.21
CA VAL A 380 19.34 13.03 -24.23
C VAL A 380 18.46 13.32 -25.44
N ILE A 381 17.24 13.76 -25.19
CA ILE A 381 16.24 14.15 -26.20
C ILE A 381 16.31 15.66 -26.41
N GLN A 382 16.57 16.11 -27.64
CA GLN A 382 16.67 17.54 -27.99
C GLN A 382 15.64 17.98 -29.04
N GLU A 383 14.93 17.03 -29.63
CA GLU A 383 13.88 17.26 -30.61
C GLU A 383 12.53 17.35 -29.90
N ASP A 384 11.51 17.88 -30.57
CA ASP A 384 10.17 18.03 -30.00
C ASP A 384 9.38 16.72 -29.93
N HIS A 385 9.96 15.63 -30.44
CA HIS A 385 9.44 14.26 -30.39
C HIS A 385 10.57 13.25 -30.20
N PHE A 386 10.20 12.02 -29.84
CA PHE A 386 11.14 10.89 -29.78
C PHE A 386 10.43 9.54 -29.93
N ASP A 387 11.16 8.54 -30.42
CA ASP A 387 10.65 7.19 -30.64
C ASP A 387 10.91 6.30 -29.41
N LEU A 388 9.88 5.56 -29.00
CA LEU A 388 9.92 4.50 -28.01
C LEU A 388 9.80 3.13 -28.70
N GLU A 389 10.58 2.16 -28.24
CA GLU A 389 10.53 0.77 -28.74
C GLU A 389 10.83 -0.24 -27.63
N TRP A 390 10.12 -1.36 -27.64
CA TRP A 390 10.24 -2.44 -26.66
C TRP A 390 10.05 -3.80 -27.34
N GLU A 391 10.37 -4.88 -26.62
CA GLU A 391 10.12 -6.24 -27.11
C GLU A 391 8.62 -6.56 -27.11
N PRO A 392 8.08 -7.13 -28.20
CA PRO A 392 6.67 -7.47 -28.28
C PRO A 392 6.34 -8.61 -27.30
N VAL A 393 5.34 -8.37 -26.46
CA VAL A 393 4.75 -9.38 -25.56
C VAL A 393 3.74 -10.22 -26.33
N LYS A 394 3.80 -11.54 -26.13
CA LYS A 394 2.89 -12.50 -26.75
C LYS A 394 1.46 -12.27 -26.24
N ASP A 395 0.47 -12.36 -27.12
CA ASP A 395 -0.96 -12.23 -26.80
C ASP A 395 -1.41 -10.82 -26.36
N ALA A 396 -0.48 -9.85 -26.30
CA ALA A 396 -0.80 -8.44 -26.05
C ALA A 396 -1.62 -7.83 -27.21
N SER A 397 -2.74 -7.18 -26.84
CA SER A 397 -3.60 -6.44 -27.75
C SER A 397 -3.25 -4.95 -27.80
N TYR A 398 -2.79 -4.40 -26.67
CA TYR A 398 -2.28 -3.03 -26.59
C TYR A 398 -1.24 -2.89 -25.47
N TYR A 399 -0.58 -1.74 -25.44
CA TYR A 399 0.38 -1.33 -24.43
C TYR A 399 0.00 0.05 -23.87
N LEU A 400 0.29 0.27 -22.60
CA LEU A 400 0.24 1.60 -21.96
C LEU A 400 1.64 2.02 -21.58
N LEU A 401 1.92 3.33 -21.67
CA LEU A 401 3.21 3.90 -21.29
C LEU A 401 3.10 4.58 -19.94
N GLU A 402 4.18 4.49 -19.18
CA GLU A 402 4.34 5.17 -17.91
C GLU A 402 5.60 6.03 -17.98
N PHE A 403 5.56 7.24 -17.42
CA PHE A 403 6.71 8.11 -17.28
C PHE A 403 6.88 8.49 -15.82
N THR A 404 8.10 8.39 -15.33
CA THR A 404 8.43 8.63 -13.93
C THR A 404 9.42 9.78 -13.85
N ILE A 405 9.22 10.67 -12.88
CA ILE A 405 10.16 11.73 -12.56
C ILE A 405 10.95 11.29 -11.34
N GLU A 406 12.27 11.16 -11.53
CA GLU A 406 13.17 10.67 -10.50
C GLU A 406 13.69 11.82 -9.64
N LYS A 407 13.69 11.61 -8.32
CA LYS A 407 14.27 12.55 -7.37
C LYS A 407 14.89 11.83 -6.17
N GLU A 408 15.82 12.50 -5.50
CA GLU A 408 16.41 12.01 -4.26
C GLU A 408 15.32 11.72 -3.21
N GLY A 409 15.11 10.44 -2.91
CA GLY A 409 14.16 9.96 -1.91
C GLY A 409 12.69 9.90 -2.33
N ALA A 410 12.35 10.25 -3.58
CA ALA A 410 10.97 10.17 -4.08
C ALA A 410 10.93 9.99 -5.60
N SER A 411 9.96 9.24 -6.08
CA SER A 411 9.61 9.17 -7.50
C SER A 411 8.10 9.29 -7.63
N TYR A 412 7.65 9.83 -8.76
CA TYR A 412 6.24 9.87 -9.11
C TYR A 412 6.08 9.51 -10.56
N SER A 413 5.15 8.60 -10.82
CA SER A 413 4.83 8.13 -12.15
C SER A 413 3.50 8.69 -12.63
N VAL A 414 3.42 8.89 -13.94
CA VAL A 414 2.19 9.24 -14.65
C VAL A 414 2.02 8.31 -15.84
N LYS A 415 0.82 7.78 -16.02
CA LYS A 415 0.48 6.97 -17.19
C LYS A 415 0.08 7.88 -18.34
N LEU A 416 0.58 7.59 -19.53
CA LEU A 416 0.10 8.16 -20.77
C LEU A 416 -0.92 7.19 -21.37
N ASP A 417 -2.21 7.52 -21.23
CA ASP A 417 -3.31 6.66 -21.69
C ASP A 417 -3.47 6.69 -23.22
N ASN A 418 -2.56 5.96 -23.87
CA ASN A 418 -2.59 5.68 -25.29
C ASN A 418 -2.51 4.17 -25.46
N ARG A 419 -3.63 3.50 -25.73
CA ARG A 419 -3.68 2.05 -26.03
C ARG A 419 -2.93 1.76 -27.34
N ILE A 420 -1.61 1.63 -27.26
CA ILE A 420 -0.73 1.46 -28.41
C ILE A 420 -0.77 0.00 -28.86
N THR A 421 -1.20 -0.28 -30.09
CA THR A 421 -1.32 -1.65 -30.62
C THR A 421 -0.04 -2.18 -31.28
N SER A 422 1.07 -1.47 -31.15
CA SER A 422 2.39 -1.75 -31.74
C SER A 422 3.44 -1.78 -30.63
N HIS A 423 4.58 -2.43 -30.85
CA HIS A 423 5.70 -2.46 -29.88
C HIS A 423 6.65 -1.24 -30.01
N LYS A 424 6.12 -0.16 -30.59
CA LYS A 424 6.82 1.10 -30.80
C LYS A 424 5.82 2.23 -31.03
N THR A 425 6.19 3.43 -30.61
CA THR A 425 5.41 4.65 -30.85
C THR A 425 6.33 5.87 -30.89
N THR A 426 5.83 6.99 -31.41
CA THR A 426 6.47 8.30 -31.32
C THR A 426 5.69 9.14 -30.32
N ILE A 427 6.40 9.81 -29.41
CA ILE A 427 5.82 10.70 -28.41
C ILE A 427 6.19 12.14 -28.74
N GLU A 428 5.20 13.02 -28.79
CA GLU A 428 5.40 14.47 -28.83
C GLU A 428 5.68 14.98 -27.41
N LEU A 429 6.68 15.84 -27.23
CA LEU A 429 7.05 16.33 -25.89
C LEU A 429 5.96 17.19 -25.25
N GLU A 430 5.14 17.85 -26.07
CA GLU A 430 4.01 18.64 -25.58
C GLU A 430 3.00 17.78 -24.81
N ASP A 431 2.80 16.52 -25.23
CA ASP A 431 1.91 15.59 -24.53
C ASP A 431 2.44 15.24 -23.13
N LEU A 432 3.77 15.18 -22.95
CA LEU A 432 4.38 14.97 -21.64
C LEU A 432 4.28 16.21 -20.75
N TYR A 433 4.39 17.41 -21.33
CA TYR A 433 4.22 18.66 -20.58
C TYR A 433 2.78 18.88 -20.13
N ALA A 434 1.83 18.28 -20.85
CA ALA A 434 0.42 18.28 -20.50
C ALA A 434 0.07 17.40 -19.29
N LEU A 435 0.91 16.42 -18.96
CA LEU A 435 0.66 15.52 -17.84
C LEU A 435 0.71 16.29 -16.53
N SER A 436 -0.40 16.24 -15.78
CA SER A 436 -0.44 16.78 -14.43
C SER A 436 0.49 15.96 -13.53
N THR A 437 1.47 16.63 -12.95
CA THR A 437 2.40 16.02 -11.99
C THR A 437 2.05 16.49 -10.58
N ASN A 438 2.08 15.57 -9.62
CA ASN A 438 1.97 15.95 -8.21
C ASN A 438 3.17 16.82 -7.80
N PHE A 439 2.95 17.77 -6.89
CA PHE A 439 4.01 18.58 -6.31
C PHE A 439 4.54 17.95 -5.03
N ILE A 440 5.83 18.16 -4.74
CA ILE A 440 6.45 17.65 -3.52
C ILE A 440 6.39 18.74 -2.44
N LEU A 441 5.86 18.35 -1.28
CA LEU A 441 5.84 19.19 -0.09
C LEU A 441 7.15 19.04 0.68
N ASN A 442 7.74 20.15 1.12
CA ASN A 442 8.84 20.14 2.07
C ASN A 442 8.30 20.43 3.47
N GLU A 443 8.06 19.37 4.25
CA GLU A 443 7.49 19.47 5.60
C GLU A 443 8.35 20.29 6.58
N GLN A 444 9.64 20.48 6.28
CA GLN A 444 10.57 21.21 7.14
C GLN A 444 10.58 22.73 6.90
N ASP A 445 9.94 23.21 5.84
CA ASP A 445 10.03 24.61 5.43
C ASP A 445 8.82 25.45 5.88
N THR A 446 9.06 26.76 6.09
CA THR A 446 8.00 27.70 6.48
C THR A 446 6.90 27.82 5.41
N LYS A 447 5.73 28.38 5.76
CA LYS A 447 4.58 28.60 4.84
C LYS A 447 4.92 29.26 3.49
N GLU A 448 6.07 29.90 3.34
CA GLU A 448 6.49 30.55 2.08
C GLU A 448 7.33 29.64 1.16
N ASN A 449 7.85 28.50 1.65
CA ASN A 449 8.69 27.54 0.92
C ASN A 449 8.14 26.09 0.98
N PHE A 450 6.82 25.95 1.16
CA PHE A 450 6.17 24.66 1.41
C PHE A 450 6.28 23.66 0.25
N PHE A 451 6.55 24.12 -0.97
CA PHE A 451 6.63 23.31 -2.18
C PHE A 451 8.03 23.40 -2.77
N GLU A 452 8.53 22.30 -3.32
CA GLU A 452 9.77 22.35 -4.10
C GLU A 452 9.53 22.93 -5.49
N PRO A 453 10.13 24.07 -5.86
CA PRO A 453 9.80 24.74 -7.12
C PRO A 453 10.10 23.92 -8.38
N ALA A 454 11.14 23.08 -8.35
CA ALA A 454 11.50 22.22 -9.47
C ALA A 454 10.42 21.17 -9.78
N SER A 455 9.65 20.73 -8.78
CA SER A 455 8.55 19.78 -8.99
C SER A 455 7.39 20.36 -9.80
N LEU A 456 7.18 21.69 -9.75
CA LEU A 456 6.14 22.37 -10.53
C LEU A 456 6.45 22.45 -12.03
N LEU A 457 7.73 22.29 -12.42
CA LEU A 457 8.11 22.22 -13.83
C LEU A 457 7.84 20.84 -14.44
N GLY A 458 7.74 19.77 -13.63
CA GLY A 458 7.50 18.41 -14.10
C GLY A 458 8.45 17.99 -15.24
N PHE A 459 7.89 17.50 -16.35
CA PHE A 459 8.64 17.13 -17.56
C PHE A 459 9.23 18.31 -18.34
N SER A 460 8.79 19.54 -18.06
CA SER A 460 9.31 20.75 -18.71
C SER A 460 10.65 21.24 -18.14
N ASN A 461 11.17 20.59 -17.09
CA ASN A 461 12.46 20.92 -16.49
C ASN A 461 13.64 20.35 -17.31
N PRO A 462 14.43 21.17 -18.02
CA PRO A 462 15.53 20.67 -18.84
C PRO A 462 16.71 20.08 -18.04
N GLU A 463 16.73 20.26 -16.72
CA GLU A 463 17.71 19.66 -15.82
C GLU A 463 17.19 18.38 -15.13
N GLY A 464 15.94 18.00 -15.38
CA GLY A 464 15.32 16.80 -14.84
C GLY A 464 15.90 15.51 -15.39
N THR A 465 15.77 14.44 -14.59
CA THR A 465 16.01 13.06 -15.02
C THR A 465 14.71 12.30 -14.93
N TYR A 466 14.38 11.59 -16.00
CA TYR A 466 13.10 10.91 -16.14
C TYR A 466 13.36 9.46 -16.48
N SER A 467 12.47 8.58 -16.08
CA SER A 467 12.42 7.20 -16.54
C SER A 467 11.09 6.93 -17.24
N TRP A 468 11.01 5.86 -18.02
CA TRP A 468 9.78 5.45 -18.68
C TRP A 468 9.61 3.93 -18.62
N GLY A 469 8.37 3.48 -18.74
CA GLY A 469 8.00 2.08 -18.73
C GLY A 469 6.86 1.79 -19.68
N VAL A 470 6.61 0.51 -19.89
CA VAL A 470 5.52 -0.01 -20.71
C VAL A 470 4.86 -1.19 -20.02
N SER A 471 3.54 -1.23 -20.04
CA SER A 471 2.72 -2.35 -19.57
C SER A 471 1.91 -2.92 -20.74
N ALA A 472 1.87 -4.23 -20.86
CA ALA A 472 1.21 -4.96 -21.93
C ALA A 472 -0.11 -5.55 -21.45
N TYR A 473 -1.17 -5.35 -22.23
CA TYR A 473 -2.52 -5.78 -21.88
C TYR A 473 -3.13 -6.67 -22.96
N ASP A 474 -3.96 -7.62 -22.55
CA ASP A 474 -4.70 -8.50 -23.46
C ASP A 474 -5.95 -7.81 -24.06
N SER A 475 -6.80 -8.57 -24.77
CA SER A 475 -8.01 -8.01 -25.40
C SER A 475 -9.16 -7.72 -24.43
N GLN A 476 -9.04 -8.20 -23.19
CA GLN A 476 -9.97 -8.06 -22.08
C GLN A 476 -9.53 -6.93 -21.15
N GLY A 477 -8.35 -6.35 -21.39
CA GLY A 477 -7.76 -5.31 -20.56
C GLY A 477 -6.98 -5.85 -19.36
N GLN A 478 -6.65 -7.14 -19.36
CA GLN A 478 -5.86 -7.75 -18.30
C GLN A 478 -4.35 -7.52 -18.54
N LEU A 479 -3.63 -7.12 -17.51
CA LEU A 479 -2.19 -6.98 -17.49
C LEU A 479 -1.53 -8.34 -17.75
N ILE A 480 -0.63 -8.39 -18.72
CA ILE A 480 0.15 -9.58 -19.06
C ILE A 480 1.55 -9.47 -18.45
N SER A 481 2.19 -8.32 -18.65
CA SER A 481 3.57 -8.05 -18.21
C SER A 481 3.84 -6.55 -18.29
N SER A 482 4.92 -6.10 -17.66
CA SER A 482 5.38 -4.73 -17.61
C SER A 482 6.91 -4.69 -17.64
N SER A 483 7.48 -3.58 -18.10
CA SER A 483 8.88 -3.29 -17.90
C SER A 483 9.19 -2.85 -16.47
N GLY A 484 8.16 -2.44 -15.71
CA GLY A 484 8.24 -2.21 -14.27
C GLY A 484 8.42 -3.54 -13.54
N GLY A 485 9.52 -3.69 -12.83
CA GLY A 485 9.87 -4.91 -12.11
C GLY A 485 11.32 -4.89 -11.62
N TYR A 486 11.74 -5.96 -10.97
CA TYR A 486 13.04 -6.00 -10.29
C TYR A 486 14.13 -6.51 -11.22
N ARG A 487 15.13 -5.68 -11.49
CA ARG A 487 16.31 -6.02 -12.33
C ARG A 487 17.58 -5.85 -11.49
N LEU A 488 17.99 -6.91 -10.82
CA LEU A 488 19.00 -6.86 -9.75
C LEU A 488 20.34 -7.47 -10.17
N SER A 489 20.34 -8.48 -11.05
CA SER A 489 21.57 -9.08 -11.55
C SER A 489 22.19 -8.29 -12.70
N GLU A 490 23.50 -8.48 -12.92
CA GLU A 490 24.21 -7.94 -14.09
C GLU A 490 23.60 -8.38 -15.43
N GLU A 491 22.93 -9.54 -15.45
CA GLU A 491 22.23 -10.04 -16.64
C GLU A 491 20.96 -9.23 -16.93
N ASN A 492 20.22 -8.84 -15.88
CA ASN A 492 18.92 -8.20 -16.01
C ASN A 492 18.95 -6.66 -16.00
N ILE A 493 20.01 -6.04 -15.49
CA ILE A 493 20.16 -4.57 -15.37
C ILE A 493 20.43 -3.84 -16.70
N ASN A 494 20.45 -4.57 -17.82
CA ASN A 494 20.69 -3.97 -19.12
C ASN A 494 19.53 -3.04 -19.53
N ASN A 495 19.85 -1.94 -20.20
CA ASN A 495 18.88 -1.00 -20.78
C ASN A 495 17.98 -0.29 -19.75
N ILE A 496 18.60 0.42 -18.80
CA ILE A 496 17.88 1.25 -17.81
C ILE A 496 17.11 2.35 -18.56
N PRO A 497 15.79 2.50 -18.37
CA PRO A 497 14.98 3.39 -19.21
C PRO A 497 15.02 4.86 -18.79
N MET A 498 16.21 5.36 -18.47
CA MET A 498 16.41 6.75 -18.10
C MET A 498 16.65 7.64 -19.33
N ILE A 499 16.06 8.82 -19.32
CA ILE A 499 16.17 9.86 -20.36
C ILE A 499 16.35 11.25 -19.75
N ARG A 500 16.82 12.19 -20.58
CA ARG A 500 16.86 13.63 -20.25
C ARG A 500 16.18 14.43 -21.35
N LEU A 501 15.25 15.30 -20.99
CA LEU A 501 14.50 16.15 -21.92
C LEU A 501 15.17 17.52 -22.01
N GLN A 502 15.85 17.84 -23.11
CA GLN A 502 16.64 19.06 -23.29
C GLN A 502 16.31 19.81 -24.60
N ASN A 503 15.08 19.67 -25.10
CA ASN A 503 14.58 20.41 -26.27
C ASN A 503 14.37 21.91 -25.98
N ARG A 504 14.12 22.29 -24.72
CA ARG A 504 13.92 23.68 -24.29
C ARG A 504 15.03 24.20 -23.35
N LYS A 505 14.97 25.50 -23.07
CA LYS A 505 15.78 26.17 -22.05
C LYS A 505 14.87 26.82 -21.03
N LEU A 506 15.40 27.03 -19.83
CA LEU A 506 14.70 27.79 -18.80
C LEU A 506 14.36 29.19 -19.30
N THR A 507 13.11 29.59 -19.09
CA THR A 507 12.66 30.97 -19.30
C THR A 507 13.01 31.83 -18.09
N ASN A 508 12.88 33.16 -18.22
CA ASN A 508 13.01 34.06 -17.08
C ASN A 508 11.98 33.75 -15.98
N ALA A 509 10.78 33.30 -16.36
CA ALA A 509 9.75 32.91 -15.40
C ALA A 509 10.12 31.60 -14.67
N ASP A 510 10.73 30.63 -15.37
CA ASP A 510 11.23 29.38 -14.77
C ASP A 510 12.36 29.68 -13.78
N GLU A 511 13.29 30.57 -14.12
CA GLU A 511 14.37 30.98 -13.22
C GLU A 511 13.80 31.65 -11.95
N LEU A 512 12.79 32.51 -12.09
CA LEU A 512 12.09 33.10 -10.94
C LEU A 512 11.40 32.04 -10.08
N LEU A 513 10.79 31.02 -10.70
CA LEU A 513 10.18 29.90 -10.01
C LEU A 513 11.21 29.13 -9.20
N LEU A 514 12.31 28.70 -9.83
CA LEU A 514 13.39 27.93 -9.19
C LEU A 514 14.09 28.72 -8.06
N ASP A 515 14.11 30.05 -8.15
CA ASP A 515 14.56 30.96 -7.10
C ASP A 515 13.57 31.10 -5.92
N GLY A 516 12.42 30.41 -5.95
CA GLY A 516 11.36 30.48 -4.94
C GLY A 516 10.48 31.73 -5.04
N LYS A 517 10.61 32.54 -6.09
CA LYS A 517 9.85 33.79 -6.27
C LYS A 517 8.50 33.52 -6.96
N LEU A 518 7.69 32.65 -6.35
CA LEU A 518 6.49 32.07 -6.97
C LEU A 518 5.50 33.10 -7.54
N LYS A 519 5.23 34.18 -6.79
CA LYS A 519 4.31 35.24 -7.24
C LYS A 519 4.85 36.02 -8.43
N GLU A 520 6.16 36.27 -8.46
CA GLU A 520 6.81 37.00 -9.54
C GLU A 520 6.85 36.13 -10.80
N ALA A 521 7.13 34.83 -10.65
CA ALA A 521 7.05 33.84 -11.72
C ALA A 521 5.65 33.77 -12.34
N LEU A 522 4.59 33.64 -11.54
CA LEU A 522 3.19 33.61 -12.02
C LEU A 522 2.82 34.88 -12.81
N GLN A 523 3.25 36.06 -12.34
CA GLN A 523 3.00 37.30 -13.07
C GLN A 523 3.76 37.37 -14.40
N GLU A 524 4.99 36.84 -14.44
CA GLU A 524 5.78 36.77 -15.67
C GLU A 524 5.16 35.79 -16.68
N TYR A 525 4.71 34.60 -16.26
CA TYR A 525 3.97 33.67 -17.13
C TYR A 525 2.71 34.32 -17.73
N LYS A 526 1.90 35.01 -16.91
CA LYS A 526 0.72 35.75 -17.40
C LYS A 526 1.09 36.86 -18.38
N ALA A 527 2.21 37.55 -18.14
CA ALA A 527 2.70 38.58 -19.05
C ALA A 527 3.16 37.99 -20.40
N ASN A 528 3.76 36.79 -20.38
CA ASN A 528 4.14 36.04 -21.58
C ASN A 528 2.89 35.64 -22.39
N VAL A 529 1.88 35.02 -21.77
CA VAL A 529 0.62 34.66 -22.45
C VAL A 529 -0.10 35.88 -23.03
N LYS A 530 -0.07 37.02 -22.31
CA LYS A 530 -0.66 38.26 -22.83
C LYS A 530 0.08 38.81 -24.06
N LYS A 531 1.37 38.51 -24.19
CA LYS A 531 2.21 38.92 -25.31
C LYS A 531 2.10 37.94 -26.48
N ASP A 532 1.95 36.66 -26.17
CA ASP A 532 1.81 35.55 -27.10
C ASP A 532 0.82 34.54 -26.51
N ASP A 533 -0.42 34.54 -27.01
CA ASP A 533 -1.48 33.67 -26.52
C ASP A 533 -1.27 32.19 -26.88
N SER A 534 -0.25 31.89 -27.69
CA SER A 534 0.19 30.54 -28.07
C SER A 534 1.37 30.00 -27.26
N ASP A 535 1.81 30.71 -26.21
CA ASP A 535 2.85 30.22 -25.29
C ASP A 535 2.29 29.12 -24.37
N LEU A 536 2.27 27.89 -24.87
CA LEU A 536 1.75 26.69 -24.19
C LEU A 536 2.45 26.45 -22.84
N HIS A 537 3.77 26.61 -22.78
CA HIS A 537 4.52 26.47 -21.52
C HIS A 537 4.02 27.45 -20.46
N SER A 538 3.89 28.73 -20.81
CA SER A 538 3.37 29.72 -19.86
C SER A 538 1.91 29.43 -19.47
N LEU A 539 1.08 28.89 -20.37
CA LEU A 539 -0.28 28.45 -20.04
C LEU A 539 -0.30 27.30 -19.01
N HIS A 540 0.51 26.25 -19.21
CA HIS A 540 0.65 25.14 -18.24
C HIS A 540 1.11 25.63 -16.88
N MET A 541 2.12 26.49 -16.87
CA MET A 541 2.65 27.00 -15.61
C MET A 541 1.63 27.90 -14.88
N ILE A 542 0.76 28.60 -15.61
CA ILE A 542 -0.33 29.34 -14.99
C ILE A 542 -1.33 28.38 -14.33
N THR A 543 -1.80 27.33 -15.01
CA THR A 543 -2.79 26.40 -14.43
C THR A 543 -2.23 25.67 -13.20
N ALA A 544 -0.95 25.30 -13.23
CA ALA A 544 -0.27 24.71 -12.07
C ALA A 544 -0.15 25.68 -10.87
N MET A 545 0.07 26.98 -11.12
CA MET A 545 0.40 27.96 -10.08
C MET A 545 -0.73 28.91 -9.68
N ILE A 546 -1.85 28.96 -10.42
CA ILE A 546 -2.92 29.95 -10.21
C ILE A 546 -3.57 29.85 -8.83
N GLY A 547 -3.47 28.68 -8.18
CA GLY A 547 -3.89 28.48 -6.78
C GLY A 547 -3.23 29.46 -5.80
N LEU A 548 -2.06 30.03 -6.12
CA LEU A 548 -1.40 31.08 -5.32
C LEU A 548 -2.21 32.40 -5.23
N GLU A 549 -3.16 32.61 -6.16
CA GLU A 549 -4.09 33.74 -6.15
C GLU A 549 -5.47 33.39 -5.57
N SER A 550 -5.74 32.10 -5.33
CA SER A 550 -7.00 31.64 -4.74
C SER A 550 -7.06 31.90 -3.23
N ASP A 551 -8.26 31.77 -2.66
CA ASP A 551 -8.45 31.76 -1.20
C ASP A 551 -8.14 30.38 -0.56
N GLY A 552 -7.62 29.44 -1.33
CA GLY A 552 -7.31 28.08 -0.91
C GLY A 552 -8.47 27.09 -1.08
N THR A 553 -9.66 27.54 -1.49
CA THR A 553 -10.75 26.64 -1.87
C THR A 553 -10.52 26.06 -3.26
N TRP A 554 -10.94 24.81 -3.48
CA TRP A 554 -10.85 24.16 -4.77
C TRP A 554 -11.66 24.92 -5.82
N GLU A 555 -12.86 25.37 -5.46
CA GLU A 555 -13.80 26.07 -6.35
C GLU A 555 -13.19 27.36 -6.93
N ASN A 556 -12.57 28.18 -6.07
CA ASN A 556 -11.95 29.44 -6.48
C ASN A 556 -10.72 29.17 -7.37
N ARG A 557 -9.88 28.19 -7.00
CA ARG A 557 -8.72 27.79 -7.82
C ARG A 557 -9.16 27.37 -9.22
N THR A 558 -10.15 26.48 -9.31
CA THR A 558 -10.61 25.93 -10.60
C THR A 558 -11.30 27.00 -11.45
N GLU A 559 -12.09 27.90 -10.84
CA GLU A 559 -12.68 29.05 -11.55
C GLU A 559 -11.61 29.97 -12.17
N LEU A 560 -10.53 30.25 -11.42
CA LEU A 560 -9.42 31.06 -11.92
C LEU A 560 -8.61 30.37 -13.03
N ALA A 561 -8.50 29.04 -12.98
CA ALA A 561 -7.76 28.22 -13.95
C ALA A 561 -8.54 28.01 -15.26
N LEU A 562 -9.87 27.94 -15.19
CA LEU A 562 -10.76 27.54 -16.29
C LEU A 562 -10.47 28.25 -17.63
N PRO A 563 -10.28 29.59 -17.70
CA PRO A 563 -10.00 30.26 -18.97
C PRO A 563 -8.71 29.76 -19.63
N TYR A 564 -7.70 29.39 -18.84
CA TYR A 564 -6.42 28.89 -19.34
C TYR A 564 -6.53 27.43 -19.77
N TYR A 565 -7.28 26.60 -19.04
CA TYR A 565 -7.59 25.23 -19.49
C TYR A 565 -8.36 25.21 -20.82
N ILE A 566 -9.33 26.11 -21.00
CA ILE A 566 -10.04 26.25 -22.28
C ILE A 566 -9.06 26.63 -23.40
N MET A 567 -8.18 27.61 -23.18
CA MET A 567 -7.15 27.97 -24.17
C MET A 567 -6.23 26.79 -24.52
N LEU A 568 -5.79 26.04 -23.52
CA LEU A 568 -4.95 24.85 -23.71
C LEU A 568 -5.68 23.76 -24.51
N ALA A 569 -6.91 23.44 -24.12
CA ALA A 569 -7.74 22.45 -24.80
C ALA A 569 -7.99 22.82 -26.27
N GLU A 570 -8.33 24.08 -26.56
CA GLU A 570 -8.58 24.55 -27.93
C GLU A 570 -7.33 24.59 -28.81
N GLN A 571 -6.15 24.84 -28.23
CA GLN A 571 -4.89 24.96 -28.98
C GLN A 571 -4.19 23.62 -29.22
N THR A 572 -4.36 22.68 -28.29
CA THR A 572 -3.66 21.39 -28.32
C THR A 572 -4.55 20.24 -28.78
N GLU A 573 -5.88 20.39 -28.71
CA GLU A 573 -6.84 19.29 -28.87
C GLU A 573 -6.54 18.12 -27.90
N ASN A 574 -5.91 18.40 -26.75
CA ASN A 574 -5.54 17.39 -25.76
C ASN A 574 -6.67 17.17 -24.73
N ALA A 575 -7.11 15.92 -24.61
CA ALA A 575 -8.21 15.51 -23.74
C ALA A 575 -7.93 15.73 -22.24
N ALA A 576 -6.67 15.75 -21.82
CA ALA A 576 -6.30 15.97 -20.42
C ALA A 576 -6.79 17.32 -19.88
N TYR A 577 -6.74 18.38 -20.69
CA TYR A 577 -7.28 19.70 -20.28
C TYR A 577 -8.79 19.73 -20.25
N VAL A 578 -9.44 18.94 -21.11
CA VAL A 578 -10.90 18.86 -21.13
C VAL A 578 -11.43 18.20 -19.87
N TRP A 579 -10.69 17.24 -19.30
CA TRP A 579 -11.06 16.63 -18.02
C TRP A 579 -11.24 17.67 -16.91
N GLU A 580 -10.26 18.56 -16.73
CA GLU A 580 -10.33 19.65 -15.73
C GLU A 580 -11.52 20.60 -15.98
N ILE A 581 -11.89 20.82 -17.24
CA ILE A 581 -13.06 21.62 -17.63
C ILE A 581 -14.36 20.88 -17.28
N LEU A 582 -14.41 19.57 -17.47
CA LEU A 582 -15.56 18.73 -17.15
C LEU A 582 -15.84 18.70 -15.65
N ASP A 583 -14.81 18.51 -14.82
CA ASP A 583 -14.94 18.49 -13.36
C ASP A 583 -15.53 19.80 -12.83
N TYR A 584 -15.05 20.94 -13.36
CA TYR A 584 -15.62 22.24 -13.02
C TYR A 584 -17.12 22.32 -13.35
N TYR A 585 -17.51 22.00 -14.59
CA TYR A 585 -18.90 22.13 -15.01
C TYR A 585 -19.82 21.07 -14.39
N LEU A 586 -19.30 19.90 -14.03
CA LEU A 586 -20.01 18.88 -13.24
C LEU A 586 -20.34 19.44 -11.85
N TYR A 587 -19.34 19.99 -11.15
CA TYR A 587 -19.53 20.59 -9.83
C TYR A 587 -20.51 21.77 -9.87
N GLN A 588 -20.39 22.66 -10.86
CA GLN A 588 -21.33 23.79 -11.06
C GLN A 588 -22.70 23.34 -11.57
N ARG A 589 -22.84 22.07 -11.97
CA ARG A 589 -24.04 21.51 -12.60
C ARG A 589 -24.49 22.29 -13.85
N ASP A 590 -23.53 22.82 -14.60
CA ASP A 590 -23.75 23.50 -15.88
C ASP A 590 -23.76 22.48 -17.01
N TRP A 591 -24.91 21.83 -17.18
CA TRP A 591 -25.05 20.70 -18.10
C TRP A 591 -24.85 21.09 -19.57
N ASP A 592 -25.11 22.33 -19.96
CA ASP A 592 -24.92 22.75 -21.34
C ASP A 592 -23.43 22.79 -21.69
N ASN A 593 -22.61 23.40 -20.83
CA ASN A 593 -21.16 23.44 -21.01
C ASN A 593 -20.52 22.06 -20.77
N TYR A 594 -20.95 21.33 -19.74
CA TYR A 594 -20.47 19.97 -19.49
C TYR A 594 -20.69 19.07 -20.72
N ASN A 595 -21.90 19.03 -21.28
CA ASN A 595 -22.19 18.19 -22.45
C ASN A 595 -21.42 18.65 -23.70
N HIS A 596 -21.18 19.97 -23.87
CA HIS A 596 -20.36 20.49 -24.96
C HIS A 596 -18.92 19.98 -24.88
N TRP A 597 -18.29 20.12 -23.71
CA TRP A 597 -16.91 19.70 -23.50
C TRP A 597 -16.76 18.18 -23.47
N PHE A 598 -17.76 17.44 -22.97
CA PHE A 598 -17.72 15.99 -22.97
C PHE A 598 -17.75 15.42 -24.39
N GLN A 599 -18.46 16.10 -25.29
CA GLN A 599 -18.40 15.79 -26.71
C GLN A 599 -17.00 16.04 -27.29
N GLN A 600 -16.27 17.08 -26.87
CA GLN A 600 -14.89 17.30 -27.32
C GLN A 600 -13.95 16.26 -26.75
N TYR A 601 -14.07 15.95 -25.46
CA TYR A 601 -13.30 14.90 -24.79
C TYR A 601 -13.41 13.59 -25.57
N THR A 602 -14.62 13.12 -25.84
CA THR A 602 -14.86 11.88 -26.61
C THR A 602 -14.41 11.95 -28.08
N ASN A 603 -14.32 13.14 -28.69
CA ASN A 603 -13.80 13.28 -30.05
C ASN A 603 -12.26 13.22 -30.08
N TRP A 604 -11.60 13.68 -29.01
CA TRP A 604 -10.15 13.78 -28.90
C TRP A 604 -9.53 12.57 -28.21
N THR A 605 -10.30 11.79 -27.44
CA THR A 605 -9.87 10.48 -26.94
C THR A 605 -9.99 9.43 -28.04
N ASN A 606 -8.85 8.89 -28.46
CA ASN A 606 -8.81 7.85 -29.50
C ASN A 606 -9.18 6.44 -28.99
N ASN A 607 -9.26 6.25 -27.67
CA ASN A 607 -9.32 4.92 -27.04
C ASN A 607 -10.65 4.61 -26.32
N GLY A 608 -11.67 5.46 -26.49
CA GLY A 608 -12.90 5.37 -25.71
C GLY A 608 -12.80 6.15 -24.40
N LEU A 609 -13.69 5.83 -23.46
CA LEU A 609 -13.65 6.36 -22.09
C LEU A 609 -13.05 5.27 -21.21
N ASP A 610 -12.11 5.62 -20.36
CA ASP A 610 -11.74 4.77 -19.23
C ASP A 610 -12.90 4.63 -18.23
N GLY A 611 -12.78 3.69 -17.31
CA GLY A 611 -13.78 3.42 -16.27
C GLY A 611 -14.14 4.66 -15.44
N TYR A 612 -13.16 5.49 -15.08
CA TYR A 612 -13.37 6.68 -14.25
C TYR A 612 -14.13 7.79 -14.98
N ALA A 613 -13.75 8.07 -16.23
CA ALA A 613 -14.43 9.03 -17.09
C ALA A 613 -15.86 8.59 -17.42
N ALA A 614 -16.05 7.29 -17.65
CA ALA A 614 -17.37 6.72 -17.86
C ALA A 614 -18.25 6.79 -16.60
N SER A 615 -17.71 6.50 -15.41
CA SER A 615 -18.45 6.58 -14.14
C SER A 615 -18.85 8.02 -13.79
N SER A 616 -17.92 8.96 -13.97
CA SER A 616 -18.17 10.39 -13.75
C SER A 616 -19.21 10.94 -14.72
N HIS A 617 -19.19 10.49 -15.98
CA HIS A 617 -20.23 10.82 -16.94
C HIS A 617 -21.58 10.21 -16.56
N ALA A 618 -21.59 8.98 -16.03
CA ALA A 618 -22.81 8.35 -15.53
C ALA A 618 -23.44 9.17 -14.39
N SER A 619 -22.64 9.67 -13.44
CA SER A 619 -23.08 10.60 -12.39
C SER A 619 -23.68 11.88 -12.98
N ALA A 620 -23.01 12.49 -13.97
CA ALA A 620 -23.52 13.69 -14.64
C ALA A 620 -24.89 13.43 -15.32
N LEU A 621 -25.06 12.26 -15.94
CA LEU A 621 -26.32 11.84 -16.56
C LEU A 621 -27.41 11.57 -15.51
N LEU A 622 -27.06 10.96 -14.38
CA LEU A 622 -27.95 10.75 -13.24
C LEU A 622 -28.47 12.09 -12.71
N PHE A 623 -27.60 13.07 -12.48
CA PHE A 623 -27.98 14.41 -12.04
C PHE A 623 -28.82 15.19 -13.06
N GLN A 624 -28.72 14.83 -14.35
CA GLN A 624 -29.61 15.32 -15.41
C GLN A 624 -30.94 14.55 -15.52
N GLY A 625 -31.17 13.52 -14.69
CA GLY A 625 -32.35 12.66 -14.73
C GLY A 625 -32.37 11.67 -15.90
N LYS A 626 -31.23 11.43 -16.56
CA LYS A 626 -31.09 10.53 -17.71
C LYS A 626 -30.75 9.10 -17.26
N ILE A 627 -31.64 8.50 -16.45
CA ILE A 627 -31.43 7.24 -15.73
C ILE A 627 -30.91 6.09 -16.59
N GLU A 628 -31.57 5.77 -17.72
CA GLU A 628 -31.15 4.64 -18.58
C GLU A 628 -29.75 4.82 -19.20
N GLN A 629 -29.39 6.06 -19.53
CA GLN A 629 -28.07 6.34 -20.08
C GLN A 629 -27.01 6.23 -18.98
N ALA A 630 -27.26 6.81 -17.80
CA ALA A 630 -26.38 6.69 -16.65
C ALA A 630 -26.12 5.23 -16.28
N ARG A 631 -27.18 4.40 -16.22
CA ARG A 631 -27.09 2.95 -15.97
C ARG A 631 -26.15 2.25 -16.95
N THR A 632 -26.26 2.58 -18.24
CA THR A 632 -25.40 1.98 -19.28
C THR A 632 -23.94 2.36 -19.07
N PHE A 633 -23.65 3.63 -18.73
CA PHE A 633 -22.28 4.06 -18.46
C PHE A 633 -21.69 3.44 -17.19
N PHE A 634 -22.45 3.35 -16.09
CA PHE A 634 -22.00 2.65 -14.89
C PHE A 634 -21.68 1.18 -15.18
N GLN A 635 -22.54 0.47 -15.91
CA GLN A 635 -22.32 -0.93 -16.27
C GLN A 635 -21.10 -1.13 -17.18
N ASN A 636 -20.89 -0.22 -18.14
CA ASN A 636 -19.73 -0.27 -19.02
C ASN A 636 -18.44 -0.01 -18.24
N ALA A 637 -18.48 0.98 -17.35
CA ALA A 637 -17.35 1.36 -16.54
C ALA A 637 -16.97 0.23 -15.56
N ALA A 638 -17.96 -0.37 -14.91
CA ALA A 638 -17.77 -1.52 -14.01
C ALA A 638 -17.34 -2.82 -14.74
N ALA A 639 -17.37 -2.83 -16.08
CA ALA A 639 -16.83 -3.90 -16.91
C ALA A 639 -15.41 -3.59 -17.42
N ASP A 640 -14.89 -2.39 -17.17
CA ASP A 640 -13.51 -2.02 -17.46
C ASP A 640 -12.59 -2.59 -16.37
N SER A 641 -11.42 -3.10 -16.76
CA SER A 641 -10.43 -3.61 -15.81
C SER A 641 -9.77 -2.47 -15.01
N ASP A 642 -9.74 -1.26 -15.57
CA ASP A 642 -9.31 -0.04 -14.88
C ASP A 642 -10.45 0.63 -14.11
N TRP A 643 -11.51 -0.11 -13.75
CA TRP A 643 -12.62 0.42 -12.96
C TRP A 643 -12.11 0.94 -11.61
N ASN A 644 -12.30 2.23 -11.40
CA ASN A 644 -12.21 2.87 -10.10
C ASN A 644 -13.64 2.91 -9.50
N ASP A 645 -13.78 2.53 -8.24
CA ASP A 645 -15.05 2.61 -7.48
C ASP A 645 -15.54 4.04 -7.24
N ALA A 646 -14.81 5.04 -7.73
CA ALA A 646 -15.27 6.41 -7.81
C ALA A 646 -16.66 6.49 -8.46
N ASN A 647 -17.62 7.07 -7.72
CA ASN A 647 -19.03 7.21 -8.09
C ASN A 647 -19.89 5.94 -7.97
N LEU A 648 -19.38 4.85 -7.38
CA LEU A 648 -20.16 3.64 -7.14
C LEU A 648 -21.43 3.91 -6.32
N GLU A 649 -21.34 4.82 -5.35
CA GLU A 649 -22.46 5.27 -4.53
C GLU A 649 -23.58 5.91 -5.36
N ASN A 650 -23.21 6.63 -6.43
CA ASN A 650 -24.16 7.20 -7.38
C ASN A 650 -24.84 6.11 -8.22
N TRP A 651 -24.18 4.98 -8.48
CA TRP A 651 -24.82 3.83 -9.10
C TRP A 651 -25.87 3.22 -8.17
N PHE A 652 -25.57 3.04 -6.88
CA PHE A 652 -26.57 2.54 -5.91
C PHE A 652 -27.78 3.47 -5.79
N VAL A 653 -27.55 4.78 -5.75
CA VAL A 653 -28.62 5.79 -5.79
C VAL A 653 -29.49 5.60 -7.03
N LEU A 654 -28.90 5.42 -8.20
CA LEU A 654 -29.62 5.16 -9.46
C LEU A 654 -30.53 3.94 -9.34
N GLU A 655 -30.01 2.82 -8.83
CA GLU A 655 -30.77 1.58 -8.70
C GLU A 655 -31.95 1.70 -7.71
N LEU A 656 -31.72 2.40 -6.59
CA LEU A 656 -32.76 2.69 -5.61
C LEU A 656 -33.85 3.62 -6.16
N LEU A 657 -33.49 4.63 -6.96
CA LEU A 657 -34.44 5.51 -7.65
C LEU A 657 -35.32 4.77 -8.65
N ASP A 658 -34.74 3.78 -9.34
CA ASP A 658 -35.48 2.90 -10.25
C ASP A 658 -36.26 1.79 -9.52
N ARG A 659 -36.34 1.89 -8.19
CA ARG A 659 -37.14 1.03 -7.30
C ARG A 659 -36.73 -0.43 -7.31
N LYS A 660 -35.45 -0.74 -7.53
CA LYS A 660 -34.90 -2.04 -7.14
C LYS A 660 -35.03 -2.23 -5.63
N SER A 661 -35.09 -3.48 -5.18
CA SER A 661 -35.12 -3.76 -3.75
C SER A 661 -33.76 -3.43 -3.12
N MET A 662 -33.72 -3.09 -1.83
CA MET A 662 -32.45 -2.85 -1.14
C MET A 662 -31.58 -4.10 -1.11
N GLU A 663 -32.17 -5.29 -1.10
CA GLU A 663 -31.47 -6.57 -1.21
C GLU A 663 -30.75 -6.69 -2.57
N GLU A 664 -31.41 -6.37 -3.68
CA GLU A 664 -30.77 -6.38 -5.01
C GLU A 664 -29.65 -5.35 -5.13
N VAL A 665 -29.76 -4.20 -4.46
CA VAL A 665 -28.69 -3.18 -4.45
C VAL A 665 -27.56 -3.56 -3.49
N ALA A 666 -27.86 -4.22 -2.37
CA ALA A 666 -26.83 -4.77 -1.48
C ALA A 666 -26.03 -5.87 -2.18
N ASP A 667 -26.69 -6.75 -2.95
CA ASP A 667 -26.02 -7.74 -3.80
C ASP A 667 -25.09 -7.08 -4.83
N LEU A 668 -25.52 -5.97 -5.42
CA LEU A 668 -24.69 -5.19 -6.33
C LEU A 668 -23.49 -4.57 -5.60
N ALA A 669 -23.69 -4.05 -4.38
CA ALA A 669 -22.60 -3.48 -3.57
C ALA A 669 -21.59 -4.53 -3.09
N MET A 670 -22.03 -5.78 -2.90
CA MET A 670 -21.12 -6.90 -2.64
C MET A 670 -20.31 -7.28 -3.88
N GLN A 671 -20.94 -7.24 -5.07
CA GLN A 671 -20.26 -7.53 -6.33
C GLN A 671 -19.22 -6.47 -6.69
N TYR A 672 -19.49 -5.22 -6.33
CA TYR A 672 -18.62 -4.08 -6.60
C TYR A 672 -18.33 -3.36 -5.28
N PRO A 673 -17.41 -3.89 -4.45
CA PRO A 673 -17.05 -3.23 -3.19
C PRO A 673 -16.25 -1.95 -3.44
N SER A 674 -16.27 -1.05 -2.46
CA SER A 674 -15.39 0.12 -2.50
C SER A 674 -13.93 -0.33 -2.35
N GLN A 675 -13.08 0.12 -3.27
CA GLN A 675 -11.65 -0.18 -3.35
C GLN A 675 -10.79 0.89 -2.65
N TYR A 676 -11.35 2.07 -2.36
CA TYR A 676 -10.60 3.17 -1.75
C TYR A 676 -10.32 2.95 -0.25
N ALA A 677 -9.21 2.29 0.06
CA ALA A 677 -8.75 2.05 1.45
C ALA A 677 -8.07 3.28 2.10
N ALA A 678 -8.64 4.47 1.92
CA ALA A 678 -8.30 5.66 2.71
C ALA A 678 -9.24 5.77 3.93
N SER A 679 -9.11 6.83 4.72
CA SER A 679 -9.82 7.12 5.99
C SER A 679 -11.37 7.14 5.95
N PHE A 680 -11.99 6.68 4.86
CA PHE A 680 -13.43 6.69 4.61
C PHE A 680 -13.93 5.38 3.97
N TYR A 681 -13.36 4.22 4.35
CA TYR A 681 -13.90 2.93 3.89
C TYR A 681 -15.38 2.81 4.27
N THR A 682 -16.24 2.72 3.25
CA THR A 682 -17.69 2.62 3.42
C THR A 682 -18.16 1.27 2.89
N ASP A 683 -18.61 0.40 3.80
CA ASP A 683 -19.24 -0.86 3.43
C ASP A 683 -20.71 -0.62 3.04
N TRP A 684 -20.91 -0.29 1.77
CA TRP A 684 -22.24 -0.05 1.20
C TRP A 684 -23.17 -1.24 1.35
N SER A 685 -22.64 -2.48 1.34
CA SER A 685 -23.46 -3.68 1.47
C SER A 685 -24.14 -3.76 2.84
N ILE A 686 -23.40 -3.43 3.91
CA ILE A 686 -23.91 -3.40 5.29
C ILE A 686 -24.91 -2.25 5.46
N ILE A 687 -24.60 -1.06 4.94
CA ILE A 687 -25.52 0.09 5.02
C ILE A 687 -26.85 -0.24 4.34
N LEU A 688 -26.82 -0.82 3.14
CA LEU A 688 -28.01 -1.20 2.38
C LEU A 688 -28.78 -2.35 3.06
N HIS A 689 -28.09 -3.30 3.69
CA HIS A 689 -28.73 -4.33 4.51
C HIS A 689 -29.45 -3.73 5.72
N ASN A 690 -28.81 -2.82 6.45
CA ASN A 690 -29.40 -2.15 7.60
C ASN A 690 -30.63 -1.31 7.20
N MET A 691 -30.57 -0.64 6.05
CA MET A 691 -31.73 0.03 5.46
C MET A 691 -32.86 -0.95 5.15
N ASN A 692 -32.54 -2.14 4.62
CA ASN A 692 -33.52 -3.18 4.35
C ASN A 692 -34.23 -3.64 5.64
N GLU A 693 -33.49 -3.88 6.73
CA GLU A 693 -34.08 -4.23 8.03
C GLU A 693 -34.91 -3.10 8.65
N GLU A 694 -34.43 -1.86 8.56
CA GLU A 694 -35.18 -0.67 9.00
C GLU A 694 -36.49 -0.53 8.23
N SER A 695 -36.46 -0.74 6.91
CA SER A 695 -37.62 -0.61 6.03
C SER A 695 -38.78 -1.57 6.38
N LYS A 696 -38.47 -2.74 6.96
CA LYS A 696 -39.48 -3.73 7.37
C LYS A 696 -40.36 -3.24 8.52
N ASN A 697 -39.86 -2.27 9.30
CA ASN A 697 -40.50 -1.78 10.52
C ASN A 697 -41.12 -0.38 10.36
N VAL A 698 -40.98 0.25 9.20
CA VAL A 698 -41.38 1.65 8.97
C VAL A 698 -42.35 1.74 7.79
N ASP A 699 -43.57 2.20 8.07
CA ASP A 699 -44.54 2.51 7.02
C ASP A 699 -44.05 3.71 6.17
N ASN A 700 -44.27 3.66 4.85
CA ASN A 700 -43.85 4.67 3.87
C ASN A 700 -42.33 4.88 3.71
N TYR A 701 -41.49 3.96 4.19
CA TYR A 701 -40.03 4.05 4.04
C TYR A 701 -39.58 4.32 2.60
N GLN A 702 -40.19 3.63 1.64
CA GLN A 702 -39.87 3.84 0.22
C GLN A 702 -40.21 5.25 -0.27
N GLU A 703 -41.29 5.85 0.21
CA GLU A 703 -41.65 7.22 -0.18
C GLU A 703 -40.64 8.22 0.37
N GLU A 704 -40.19 8.01 1.62
CA GLU A 704 -39.17 8.81 2.27
C GLU A 704 -37.80 8.68 1.57
N LEU A 705 -37.39 7.44 1.26
CA LEU A 705 -36.18 7.16 0.47
C LEU A 705 -36.21 7.92 -0.88
N GLN A 706 -37.32 7.82 -1.62
CA GLN A 706 -37.43 8.52 -2.91
C GLN A 706 -37.41 10.05 -2.73
N HIS A 707 -38.02 10.57 -1.66
CA HIS A 707 -37.99 11.98 -1.34
C HIS A 707 -36.55 12.45 -1.11
N VAL A 708 -35.80 11.80 -0.20
CA VAL A 708 -34.46 12.23 0.16
C VAL A 708 -33.46 12.05 -1.00
N LEU A 709 -33.56 10.97 -1.78
CA LEU A 709 -32.74 10.79 -2.98
C LEU A 709 -33.03 11.88 -4.03
N SER A 710 -34.27 12.35 -4.15
CA SER A 710 -34.58 13.47 -5.05
C SER A 710 -33.93 14.79 -4.60
N LEU A 711 -33.79 15.02 -3.29
CA LEU A 711 -33.07 16.19 -2.75
C LEU A 711 -31.59 16.10 -3.08
N TYR A 712 -31.00 14.90 -2.93
CA TYR A 712 -29.62 14.60 -3.30
C TYR A 712 -29.34 14.88 -4.78
N ILE A 713 -30.15 14.31 -5.69
CA ILE A 713 -30.02 14.55 -7.14
C ILE A 713 -30.19 16.04 -7.46
N ALA A 714 -31.12 16.73 -6.80
CA ALA A 714 -31.35 18.16 -7.01
C ALA A 714 -30.20 19.04 -6.48
N GLY A 715 -29.34 18.51 -5.60
CA GLY A 715 -28.26 19.27 -4.96
C GLY A 715 -28.77 20.25 -3.92
N ASP A 716 -29.93 19.98 -3.32
CA ASP A 716 -30.53 20.83 -2.28
C ASP A 716 -29.92 20.50 -0.91
N VAL A 717 -28.63 20.83 -0.74
CA VAL A 717 -27.85 20.58 0.49
C VAL A 717 -28.55 21.14 1.75
N PRO A 718 -29.15 22.35 1.74
CA PRO A 718 -29.90 22.85 2.90
C PRO A 718 -31.10 21.98 3.28
N ALA A 719 -31.89 21.52 2.30
CA ALA A 719 -33.01 20.61 2.56
C ALA A 719 -32.52 19.25 3.06
N LEU A 720 -31.44 18.73 2.49
CA LEU A 720 -30.82 17.47 2.90
C LEU A 720 -30.33 17.53 4.36
N ASN A 721 -29.63 18.59 4.76
CA ASN A 721 -29.20 18.79 6.14
C ASN A 721 -30.39 18.89 7.10
N THR A 722 -31.45 19.61 6.70
CA THR A 722 -32.67 19.71 7.51
C THR A 722 -33.31 18.33 7.69
N TRP A 723 -33.32 17.50 6.65
CA TRP A 723 -33.81 16.13 6.70
C TRP A 723 -32.96 15.26 7.66
N ILE A 724 -31.62 15.27 7.51
CA ILE A 724 -30.67 14.52 8.36
C ILE A 724 -30.85 14.86 9.85
N GLU A 725 -31.08 16.14 10.17
CA GLU A 725 -31.28 16.60 11.55
C GLU A 725 -32.65 16.23 12.16
N SER A 726 -33.64 15.90 11.31
CA SER A 726 -35.04 15.73 11.74
C SER A 726 -35.57 14.29 11.65
N THR A 727 -34.88 13.42 10.91
CA THR A 727 -35.29 12.03 10.72
C THR A 727 -34.93 11.15 11.92
N ASP A 728 -35.81 10.21 12.24
CA ASP A 728 -35.56 9.12 13.20
C ASP A 728 -35.15 7.80 12.49
N LEU A 729 -34.95 7.84 11.17
CA LEU A 729 -34.53 6.70 10.34
C LEU A 729 -33.00 6.62 10.34
N GLU A 730 -32.42 5.95 11.34
CA GLU A 730 -30.98 5.90 11.56
C GLU A 730 -30.22 5.24 10.40
N ALA A 731 -30.71 4.13 9.83
CA ALA A 731 -29.99 3.46 8.74
C ALA A 731 -30.03 4.29 7.46
N LEU A 732 -31.19 4.85 7.10
CA LEU A 732 -31.31 5.76 5.96
C LEU A 732 -30.46 7.03 6.17
N LYS A 733 -30.42 7.54 7.40
CA LYS A 733 -29.64 8.72 7.74
C LYS A 733 -28.14 8.49 7.55
N VAL A 734 -27.61 7.34 7.98
CA VAL A 734 -26.21 6.97 7.73
C VAL A 734 -25.93 6.92 6.24
N PHE A 735 -26.78 6.25 5.45
CA PHE A 735 -26.63 6.19 3.99
C PHE A 735 -26.56 7.59 3.35
N ILE A 736 -27.48 8.49 3.72
CA ILE A 736 -27.52 9.85 3.19
C ILE A 736 -26.34 10.72 3.67
N GLN A 737 -25.85 10.50 4.89
CA GLN A 737 -24.65 11.16 5.40
C GLN A 737 -23.42 10.75 4.59
N GLN A 738 -23.25 9.47 4.31
CA GLN A 738 -22.15 8.97 3.48
C GLN A 738 -22.20 9.52 2.06
N LEU A 739 -23.38 9.50 1.42
CA LEU A 739 -23.56 10.14 0.11
C LEU A 739 -23.19 11.63 0.13
N LYS A 740 -23.52 12.33 1.23
CA LYS A 740 -23.21 13.76 1.37
C LYS A 740 -21.70 13.98 1.48
N GLU A 741 -21.03 13.23 2.35
CA GLU A 741 -19.59 13.33 2.60
C GLU A 741 -18.75 13.08 1.35
N MET A 742 -19.23 12.23 0.43
CA MET A 742 -18.52 11.94 -0.82
C MET A 742 -18.77 12.95 -1.95
N ASN A 743 -19.89 13.68 -1.94
CA ASN A 743 -20.33 14.48 -3.09
C ASN A 743 -20.52 16.00 -2.81
N PHE A 744 -20.44 16.44 -1.55
CA PHE A 744 -20.60 17.85 -1.15
C PHE A 744 -19.63 18.24 -0.02
#